data_AF-A0A957L702-F1
#
_entry.id   AF-A0A957L702-F1
#
_cell.length_a   1.000
_cell.length_b   1.000
_cell.length_c   1.000
_cell.angle_alpha   90.00
_cell.angle_beta   90.00
_cell.angle_gamma   90.00
#
_symmetry.space_group_name_H-M   'P 1'
#
loop_
_entity.id
_entity.type
_entity.pdbx_description
1 polymer ?
#
loop_
_entity_poly.entity_id
_entity_poly.type
_entity_poly.pdbx_seq_one_letter_code
_entity_poly.pdbx_strand_id
1 'polypeptide(L)'
;QLHLAVSVTGLVPQLLLNDDGEVDGTNPFEPFGPAPSVGSRFIMCDRELLNRQISSLAFQFQWMGRPADLATHYRHYRNTPPQMDDFQVDVGLQAHGRVERLLSGGRLFGQSDPLAQETLAIDDILEWRTDVALERFSAVDQSAWPRSLIWELAPLDFLHRRYPGAAAERAIALSRDMTANQLNQDPGTYLVEPPYTPKMKDFSLGYSAAIELPTPAAEGQAGSVSMAHVLPFGQQTVTLADTAAEGFWLPQLSAEGSLYIGLQGVCAPQGLALLFQLAEGSADPNVPPADLRWAYLSGDRWRSLDEGQILSDETGGLLNSGIVRLQLPAAHSSQQLPANLYWLRLTAGRHTRAVANVVAIHTQALTLRQALPATATSSRGQTLSLPAHTISNSLGPIPEVAAVRQPYPSYGGRSAEAADTSYTRFSERLRHRQRALTIWDYEHLLLAEFPDVYKVKCLPAAANLPGQVTVVVIPDSKQQLAFDPFEPKMPAHRLADIQAFLADKLSPFALLTVQNPHYERLKIRVGVRFRPGYRPEALRESLNGALNRFLAPWAYDDGAELVIGGSLYASQLIRFVEEQPYIDYVSQIKLFRSDDGENYEYIQPQADGYAVTVQRPNGILVAARTHEIDILAGDAVEEQRLSGINFMKIELDFEVG
;
A
#
# COMPACT_ATOMS: atom_id res chain seq x y z
N GLN A 1 7.13 19.62 16.77
CA GLN A 1 6.67 19.11 18.07
C GLN A 1 5.31 18.47 17.84
N LEU A 2 4.97 17.38 18.54
CA LEU A 2 3.65 16.75 18.43
C LEU A 2 2.88 17.02 19.72
N HIS A 3 1.75 17.73 19.61
CA HIS A 3 0.85 18.02 20.74
C HIS A 3 -0.34 17.06 20.68
N LEU A 4 -0.41 16.13 21.64
CA LEU A 4 -1.51 15.18 21.76
C LEU A 4 -2.44 15.67 22.87
N ALA A 5 -3.66 16.05 22.50
CA ALA A 5 -4.71 16.44 23.44
C ALA A 5 -5.83 15.41 23.42
N VAL A 6 -6.34 15.06 24.60
CA VAL A 6 -7.48 14.17 24.80
C VAL A 6 -8.49 14.89 25.68
N SER A 7 -9.77 14.81 25.30
CA SER A 7 -10.90 15.24 26.11
C SER A 7 -11.86 14.08 26.27
N VAL A 8 -12.16 13.72 27.51
CA VAL A 8 -13.06 12.62 27.88
C VAL A 8 -14.25 13.20 28.64
N THR A 9 -15.44 12.66 28.37
CA THR A 9 -16.67 13.00 29.08
C THR A 9 -17.42 11.71 29.43
N GLY A 10 -18.13 11.69 30.55
CA GLY A 10 -18.96 10.54 30.95
C GLY A 10 -18.19 9.36 31.54
N LEU A 11 -16.96 9.55 32.03
CA LEU A 11 -16.17 8.51 32.69
C LEU A 11 -16.81 8.18 34.05
N VAL A 12 -17.20 6.92 34.26
CA VAL A 12 -17.63 6.42 35.58
C VAL A 12 -16.43 5.74 36.25
N PRO A 13 -15.94 6.23 37.40
CA PRO A 13 -14.78 5.64 38.04
C PRO A 13 -14.98 4.16 38.42
N GLN A 14 -13.94 3.34 38.24
CA GLN A 14 -13.97 1.91 38.56
C GLN A 14 -14.24 1.59 40.02
N LEU A 15 -13.79 2.43 40.94
CA LEU A 15 -14.00 2.24 42.38
C LEU A 15 -14.38 3.57 43.03
N LEU A 16 -15.50 3.56 43.73
CA LEU A 16 -16.01 4.65 44.55
C LEU A 16 -16.03 4.19 46.01
N LEU A 17 -15.50 5.00 46.91
CA LEU A 17 -15.48 4.72 48.35
C LEU A 17 -16.03 5.92 49.10
N ASN A 18 -16.77 5.67 50.17
CA ASN A 18 -17.00 6.65 51.23
C ASN A 18 -16.30 6.17 52.52
N ASP A 19 -16.48 6.88 53.64
CA ASP A 19 -15.86 6.46 54.90
C ASP A 19 -16.43 5.15 55.47
N ASP A 20 -17.60 4.69 54.99
CA ASP A 20 -18.24 3.43 55.41
C ASP A 20 -17.81 2.22 54.55
N GLY A 21 -17.29 2.44 53.34
CA GLY A 21 -16.80 1.40 52.44
C GLY A 21 -17.01 1.69 50.96
N GLU A 22 -17.04 0.62 50.16
CA GLU A 22 -17.25 0.68 48.71
C GLU A 22 -18.72 0.99 48.38
N VAL A 23 -18.90 1.81 47.34
CA VAL A 23 -20.19 2.31 46.90
C VAL A 23 -20.41 1.97 45.43
N ASP A 24 -21.58 1.42 45.13
CA ASP A 24 -21.99 1.11 43.76
C ASP A 24 -22.53 2.35 43.04
N GLY A 25 -21.76 2.86 42.09
CA GLY A 25 -22.12 4.04 41.28
C GLY A 25 -23.22 3.79 40.23
N THR A 26 -23.68 2.54 40.04
CA THR A 26 -24.76 2.23 39.09
C THR A 26 -26.16 2.43 39.68
N ASN A 27 -26.26 2.51 41.01
CA ASN A 27 -27.49 2.74 41.75
C ASN A 27 -27.39 4.05 42.55
N PRO A 28 -28.51 4.71 42.89
CA PRO A 28 -28.44 5.92 43.69
C PRO A 28 -27.76 5.69 45.05
N PHE A 29 -26.71 6.47 45.35
CA PHE A 29 -25.80 6.24 46.47
C PHE A 29 -25.49 7.48 47.30
N GLU A 30 -24.94 7.28 48.50
CA GLU A 30 -24.63 8.33 49.49
C GLU A 30 -23.11 8.59 49.53
N PRO A 31 -22.59 9.59 48.80
CA PRO A 31 -21.14 9.84 48.69
C PRO A 31 -20.45 10.11 50.04
N PHE A 32 -21.17 10.68 51.01
CA PHE A 32 -20.64 11.03 52.33
C PHE A 32 -21.19 10.13 53.46
N GLY A 33 -21.77 8.98 53.10
CA GLY A 33 -22.43 8.07 54.03
C GLY A 33 -23.81 8.55 54.49
N PRO A 34 -24.50 7.76 55.33
CA PRO A 34 -25.87 8.02 55.76
C PRO A 34 -26.00 9.18 56.76
N ALA A 35 -24.91 9.50 57.45
CA ALA A 35 -24.82 10.58 58.43
C ALA A 35 -23.54 11.41 58.18
N PRO A 36 -23.53 12.28 57.15
CA PRO A 36 -22.36 13.07 56.80
C PRO A 36 -21.87 13.93 57.98
N SER A 37 -20.56 14.04 58.08
CA SER A 37 -19.84 14.84 59.08
C SER A 37 -18.83 15.76 58.38
N VAL A 38 -18.41 16.85 59.04
CA VAL A 38 -17.34 17.69 58.49
C VAL A 38 -16.08 16.84 58.41
N GLY A 39 -15.46 16.76 57.23
CA GLY A 39 -14.35 15.87 56.94
C GLY A 39 -14.76 14.51 56.38
N SER A 40 -16.05 14.23 56.17
CA SER A 40 -16.49 13.02 55.46
C SER A 40 -15.96 13.02 54.03
N ARG A 41 -15.42 11.88 53.59
CA ARG A 41 -14.71 11.75 52.32
C ARG A 41 -15.45 10.88 51.32
N PHE A 42 -15.42 11.31 50.07
CA PHE A 42 -15.81 10.52 48.91
C PHE A 42 -14.58 10.36 48.01
N ILE A 43 -14.11 9.12 47.84
CA ILE A 43 -12.86 8.78 47.17
C ILE A 43 -13.19 8.10 45.84
N MET A 44 -12.57 8.57 44.76
CA MET A 44 -12.75 8.06 43.41
C MET A 44 -11.42 7.54 42.87
N CYS A 45 -11.44 6.31 42.39
CA CYS A 45 -10.28 5.61 41.86
C CYS A 45 -10.58 5.09 40.46
N ASP A 46 -9.76 5.48 39.48
CA ASP A 46 -9.87 4.98 38.12
C ASP A 46 -8.49 4.79 37.48
N ARG A 47 -8.33 3.73 36.68
CA ARG A 47 -7.08 3.40 35.99
C ARG A 47 -6.67 4.47 34.98
N GLU A 48 -7.62 5.14 34.35
CA GLU A 48 -7.37 6.18 33.36
C GLU A 48 -6.73 7.41 34.00
N LEU A 49 -7.10 7.73 35.24
CA LEU A 49 -6.57 8.86 36.01
C LEU A 49 -5.19 8.59 36.61
N LEU A 50 -4.72 7.34 36.64
CA LEU A 50 -3.45 6.98 37.25
C LEU A 50 -2.25 7.59 36.52
N ASN A 51 -2.29 7.69 35.19
CA ASN A 51 -1.09 7.90 34.36
C ASN A 51 -1.19 9.10 33.40
N ARG A 52 -2.19 9.97 33.54
CA ARG A 52 -2.48 11.06 32.59
C ARG A 52 -2.24 12.43 33.20
N GLN A 53 -1.48 13.30 32.53
CA GLN A 53 -1.34 14.70 32.94
C GLN A 53 -2.63 15.47 32.69
N ILE A 54 -3.48 15.54 33.72
CA ILE A 54 -4.79 16.17 33.65
C ILE A 54 -4.62 17.69 33.76
N SER A 55 -5.14 18.43 32.79
CA SER A 55 -5.16 19.89 32.78
C SER A 55 -6.46 20.49 33.31
N SER A 56 -7.57 19.78 33.14
CA SER A 56 -8.87 20.16 33.71
C SER A 56 -9.70 18.93 34.11
N LEU A 57 -10.54 19.11 35.12
CA LEU A 57 -11.49 18.11 35.64
C LEU A 57 -12.88 18.72 35.70
N ALA A 58 -13.89 17.94 35.34
CA ALA A 58 -15.28 18.32 35.50
C ALA A 58 -16.07 17.14 36.06
N PHE A 59 -16.63 17.30 37.24
CA PHE A 59 -17.54 16.32 37.82
C PHE A 59 -18.96 16.68 37.44
N GLN A 60 -19.70 15.76 36.87
CA GLN A 60 -21.13 15.93 36.62
C GLN A 60 -21.93 14.96 37.48
N PHE A 61 -22.91 15.47 38.22
CA PHE A 61 -23.68 14.66 39.14
C PHE A 61 -25.11 15.19 39.28
N GLN A 62 -26.04 14.30 39.59
CA GLN A 62 -27.44 14.65 39.81
C GLN A 62 -27.87 14.22 41.21
N TRP A 63 -28.44 15.15 41.98
CA TRP A 63 -28.95 14.84 43.31
C TRP A 63 -30.34 14.19 43.25
N MET A 64 -30.61 13.27 44.18
CA MET A 64 -31.90 12.62 44.36
C MET A 64 -32.54 13.10 45.66
N GLY A 65 -33.77 13.61 45.57
CA GLY A 65 -34.52 14.04 46.75
C GLY A 65 -34.04 15.34 47.39
N ARG A 66 -33.29 16.18 46.66
CA ARG A 66 -32.87 17.51 47.13
C ARG A 66 -34.11 18.39 47.44
N PRO A 67 -34.20 19.00 48.62
CA PRO A 67 -35.26 19.96 48.94
C PRO A 67 -35.29 21.13 47.95
N ALA A 68 -36.49 21.64 47.65
CA ALA A 68 -36.66 22.77 46.73
C ALA A 68 -36.02 24.06 47.27
N ASP A 69 -36.09 24.28 48.58
CA ASP A 69 -35.45 25.39 49.27
C ASP A 69 -34.74 24.90 50.53
N LEU A 70 -33.40 24.88 50.48
CA LEU A 70 -32.55 24.46 51.59
C LEU A 70 -32.65 25.42 52.79
N ALA A 71 -32.91 26.71 52.57
CA ALA A 71 -33.03 27.67 53.66
C ALA A 71 -34.27 27.40 54.51
N THR A 72 -35.40 27.10 53.85
CA THR A 72 -36.64 26.71 54.53
C THR A 72 -36.50 25.34 55.20
N HIS A 73 -35.88 24.36 54.52
CA HIS A 73 -35.66 22.99 55.05
C HIS A 73 -34.86 23.01 56.36
N TYR A 74 -33.82 23.85 56.44
CA TYR A 74 -32.92 23.94 57.59
C TYR A 74 -33.23 25.09 58.56
N ARG A 75 -34.38 25.76 58.45
CA ARG A 75 -34.72 26.98 59.22
C ARG A 75 -34.61 26.86 60.74
N HIS A 76 -34.82 25.66 61.28
CA HIS A 76 -34.84 25.39 62.73
C HIS A 76 -33.52 24.86 63.29
N TYR A 77 -32.53 24.63 62.44
CA TYR A 77 -31.27 23.99 62.83
C TYR A 77 -30.24 24.99 63.40
N ARG A 78 -30.23 26.22 62.86
CA ARG A 78 -29.32 27.30 63.25
C ARG A 78 -30.00 28.66 63.10
N ASN A 79 -29.51 29.68 63.80
CA ASN A 79 -30.11 31.03 63.80
C ASN A 79 -30.11 31.67 62.40
N THR A 80 -29.11 31.39 61.58
CA THR A 80 -28.99 31.86 60.20
C THR A 80 -29.02 30.66 59.28
N PRO A 81 -30.14 30.24 58.65
CA PRO A 81 -30.24 28.97 57.92
C PRO A 81 -29.22 28.81 56.78
N PRO A 82 -28.75 27.59 56.49
CA PRO A 82 -27.82 27.34 55.40
C PRO A 82 -28.43 27.61 54.03
N GLN A 83 -27.67 28.33 53.21
CA GLN A 83 -28.00 28.57 51.80
C GLN A 83 -27.30 27.53 50.92
N MET A 84 -27.68 27.45 49.64
CA MET A 84 -27.04 26.55 48.66
C MET A 84 -25.51 26.69 48.64
N ASP A 85 -25.02 27.92 48.72
CA ASP A 85 -23.59 28.26 48.71
C ASP A 85 -22.82 27.81 49.96
N ASP A 86 -23.51 27.46 51.06
CA ASP A 86 -22.87 27.00 52.30
C ASP A 86 -22.47 25.51 52.24
N PHE A 87 -23.02 24.75 51.28
CA PHE A 87 -22.71 23.34 51.10
C PHE A 87 -21.58 23.19 50.08
N GLN A 88 -20.39 23.02 50.62
CA GLN A 88 -19.16 23.01 49.85
C GLN A 88 -18.35 21.73 50.07
N VAL A 89 -17.49 21.43 49.10
CA VAL A 89 -16.48 20.38 49.16
C VAL A 89 -15.11 20.92 48.80
N ASP A 90 -14.10 20.43 49.51
CA ASP A 90 -12.73 20.56 49.07
C ASP A 90 -12.40 19.35 48.20
N VAL A 91 -11.90 19.59 46.99
CA VAL A 91 -11.47 18.53 46.07
C VAL A 91 -9.96 18.39 46.19
N GLY A 92 -9.50 17.21 46.59
CA GLY A 92 -8.10 16.86 46.68
C GLY A 92 -7.72 15.73 45.74
N LEU A 93 -6.44 15.65 45.42
CA LEU A 93 -5.80 14.50 44.80
C LEU A 93 -4.84 13.90 45.83
N GLN A 94 -5.08 12.65 46.20
CA GLN A 94 -4.15 11.89 47.02
C GLN A 94 -3.16 11.18 46.11
N ALA A 95 -1.85 11.37 46.35
CA ALA A 95 -0.78 10.61 45.73
C ALA A 95 0.28 10.25 46.78
N HIS A 96 0.65 8.97 46.87
CA HIS A 96 1.70 8.48 47.79
C HIS A 96 1.53 8.94 49.26
N GLY A 97 0.29 8.98 49.76
CA GLY A 97 0.00 9.37 51.14
C GLY A 97 -0.06 10.88 51.41
N ARG A 98 0.17 11.73 50.41
CA ARG A 98 -0.03 13.18 50.50
C ARG A 98 -1.29 13.58 49.73
N VAL A 99 -2.14 14.40 50.35
CA VAL A 99 -3.29 15.02 49.69
C VAL A 99 -2.91 16.42 49.26
N GLU A 100 -2.95 16.66 47.95
CA GLU A 100 -2.84 18.00 47.36
C GLU A 100 -4.23 18.51 47.04
N ARG A 101 -4.53 19.75 47.38
CA ARG A 101 -5.87 20.32 47.23
C ARG A 101 -5.97 21.05 45.90
N LEU A 102 -6.90 20.57 45.05
CA LEU A 102 -7.15 21.09 43.71
C LEU A 102 -8.18 22.23 43.72
N LEU A 103 -9.23 22.09 44.53
CA LEU A 103 -10.28 23.09 44.70
C LEU A 103 -10.62 23.20 46.18
N SER A 104 -10.82 24.42 46.66
CA SER A 104 -11.40 24.66 47.98
C SER A 104 -12.72 25.42 47.85
N GLY A 105 -13.74 25.00 48.59
CA GLY A 105 -15.05 25.64 48.57
C GLY A 105 -15.89 25.34 47.32
N GLY A 106 -15.72 24.16 46.71
CA GLY A 106 -16.50 23.73 45.54
C GLY A 106 -17.98 23.55 45.90
N ARG A 107 -18.88 24.25 45.20
CA ARG A 107 -20.32 24.24 45.52
C ARG A 107 -20.96 22.91 45.12
N LEU A 108 -21.69 22.28 46.04
CA LEU A 108 -22.47 21.07 45.74
C LEU A 108 -23.83 21.36 45.10
N PHE A 109 -24.35 22.57 45.29
CA PHE A 109 -25.64 23.02 44.77
C PHE A 109 -25.45 24.35 44.03
N GLY A 110 -25.40 24.30 42.70
CA GLY A 110 -25.29 25.48 41.84
C GLY A 110 -26.59 25.82 41.11
N GLN A 111 -27.44 24.82 40.86
CA GLN A 111 -28.68 24.99 40.11
C GLN A 111 -29.87 25.26 41.02
N SER A 112 -30.79 26.13 40.59
CA SER A 112 -32.04 26.39 41.31
C SER A 112 -33.02 25.22 41.23
N ASP A 113 -33.08 24.52 40.08
CA ASP A 113 -33.91 23.33 39.88
C ASP A 113 -33.33 22.11 40.63
N PRO A 114 -34.06 21.51 41.59
CA PRO A 114 -33.61 20.32 42.33
C PRO A 114 -33.36 19.07 41.50
N LEU A 115 -33.91 19.01 40.29
CA LEU A 115 -33.73 17.89 39.38
C LEU A 115 -32.64 18.13 38.34
N ALA A 116 -32.04 19.32 38.28
CA ALA A 116 -30.99 19.63 37.31
C ALA A 116 -29.68 18.89 37.65
N GLN A 117 -28.88 18.64 36.60
CA GLN A 117 -27.53 18.13 36.75
C GLN A 117 -26.60 19.27 37.22
N GLU A 118 -25.82 18.97 38.24
CA GLU A 118 -24.79 19.85 38.77
C GLU A 118 -23.46 19.58 38.06
N THR A 119 -22.66 20.63 37.86
CA THR A 119 -21.31 20.52 37.31
C THR A 119 -20.34 21.22 38.24
N LEU A 120 -19.32 20.50 38.70
CA LEU A 120 -18.19 21.04 39.43
C LEU A 120 -16.95 20.98 38.55
N ALA A 121 -16.57 22.12 37.96
CA ALA A 121 -15.40 22.23 37.08
C ALA A 121 -14.18 22.77 37.83
N ILE A 122 -13.01 22.24 37.48
CA ILE A 122 -11.69 22.63 37.96
C ILE A 122 -10.84 22.85 36.71
N ASP A 123 -10.58 24.12 36.42
CA ASP A 123 -9.71 24.56 35.33
C ASP A 123 -8.30 24.86 35.86
N ASP A 124 -7.30 24.86 34.96
CA ASP A 124 -5.91 25.22 35.26
C ASP A 124 -5.30 24.43 36.43
N ILE A 125 -5.36 23.10 36.36
CA ILE A 125 -4.61 22.23 37.26
C ILE A 125 -3.11 22.35 36.90
N LEU A 126 -2.46 23.39 37.44
CA LEU A 126 -1.10 23.82 37.12
C LEU A 126 -0.06 22.82 37.65
N GLU A 127 0.76 22.32 36.72
CA GLU A 127 1.96 21.49 36.89
C GLU A 127 1.81 20.20 37.72
N TRP A 128 1.14 19.22 37.13
CA TRP A 128 1.36 17.79 37.43
C TRP A 128 2.75 17.33 36.92
N ARG A 129 3.85 17.84 37.50
CA ARG A 129 5.21 17.34 37.24
C ARG A 129 5.47 16.11 38.11
N THR A 130 5.08 14.94 37.63
CA THR A 130 5.55 13.69 38.22
C THR A 130 6.99 13.44 37.78
N ASP A 131 7.94 13.84 38.62
CA ASP A 131 9.35 13.39 38.60
C ASP A 131 9.50 11.91 39.02
N VAL A 132 8.40 11.21 39.29
CA VAL A 132 8.40 9.80 39.67
C VAL A 132 8.13 8.97 38.43
N ALA A 133 9.15 8.21 38.02
CA ALA A 133 9.03 7.18 37.01
C ALA A 133 7.75 6.37 37.24
N LEU A 134 6.83 6.45 36.29
CA LEU A 134 5.63 5.62 36.23
C LEU A 134 6.07 4.16 36.10
N GLU A 135 6.39 3.51 37.22
CA GLU A 135 6.37 2.06 37.27
C GLU A 135 4.99 1.65 36.77
N ARG A 136 4.97 0.94 35.64
CA ARG A 136 3.74 0.45 35.03
C ARG A 136 3.05 -0.41 36.08
N PHE A 137 2.03 0.13 36.74
CA PHE A 137 1.21 -0.64 37.66
C PHE A 137 0.51 -1.74 36.87
N SER A 138 1.12 -2.93 36.87
CA SER A 138 0.54 -4.15 36.37
C SER A 138 -0.26 -4.79 37.51
N ALA A 139 -1.53 -5.01 37.23
CA ALA A 139 -2.41 -5.92 37.95
C ALA A 139 -2.39 -5.88 39.50
N VAL A 140 -3.31 -5.07 40.04
CA VAL A 140 -4.22 -5.46 41.14
C VAL A 140 -3.58 -6.03 42.41
N ASP A 141 -3.35 -5.15 43.39
CA ASP A 141 -3.90 -5.32 44.74
C ASP A 141 -4.99 -4.25 44.92
N GLN A 142 -6.25 -4.67 45.05
CA GLN A 142 -7.42 -3.78 45.11
C GLN A 142 -7.40 -2.77 46.27
N SER A 143 -6.47 -2.88 47.22
CA SER A 143 -6.41 -2.03 48.42
C SER A 143 -5.38 -0.90 48.38
N ALA A 144 -4.53 -0.81 47.35
CA ALA A 144 -3.45 0.19 47.28
C ALA A 144 -3.51 0.99 45.97
N TRP A 145 -4.48 1.90 45.86
CA TRP A 145 -4.51 2.87 44.76
C TRP A 145 -3.44 3.94 45.03
N PRO A 146 -2.41 4.08 44.18
CA PRO A 146 -1.34 5.05 44.40
C PRO A 146 -1.82 6.48 44.18
N ARG A 147 -2.93 6.66 43.45
CA ARG A 147 -3.60 7.94 43.20
C ARG A 147 -5.12 7.79 43.33
N SER A 148 -5.76 8.75 43.97
CA SER A 148 -7.22 8.86 44.08
C SER A 148 -7.66 10.31 44.15
N LEU A 149 -8.83 10.62 43.59
CA LEU A 149 -9.50 11.91 43.80
C LEU A 149 -10.34 11.81 45.07
N ILE A 150 -10.38 12.87 45.86
CA ILE A 150 -11.10 12.93 47.14
C ILE A 150 -11.97 14.17 47.14
N TRP A 151 -13.24 14.02 47.46
CA TRP A 151 -14.05 15.12 47.94
C TRP A 151 -14.12 15.04 49.46
N GLU A 152 -13.77 16.12 50.13
CA GLU A 152 -13.89 16.26 51.58
C GLU A 152 -14.96 17.31 51.89
N LEU A 153 -15.93 16.93 52.71
CA LEU A 153 -17.04 17.82 53.06
C LEU A 153 -16.61 18.90 54.05
N ALA A 154 -16.59 20.17 53.62
CA ALA A 154 -16.22 21.31 54.44
C ALA A 154 -16.86 22.62 53.91
N PRO A 155 -17.34 23.55 54.76
CA PRO A 155 -17.30 23.53 56.22
C PRO A 155 -18.55 22.97 56.92
N LEU A 156 -19.60 22.58 56.17
CA LEU A 156 -20.92 22.21 56.71
C LEU A 156 -21.26 20.73 56.43
N ASP A 157 -21.83 20.04 57.43
CA ASP A 157 -22.05 18.58 57.43
C ASP A 157 -23.52 18.14 57.25
N PHE A 158 -24.31 18.93 56.53
CA PHE A 158 -25.77 18.72 56.42
C PHE A 158 -26.53 18.66 57.77
N LEU A 159 -25.86 19.00 58.88
CA LEU A 159 -26.43 19.21 60.21
C LEU A 159 -27.13 17.99 60.82
N HIS A 160 -26.74 16.77 60.40
CA HIS A 160 -27.27 15.50 60.95
C HIS A 160 -27.10 15.41 62.46
N ARG A 161 -25.95 15.83 62.97
CA ARG A 161 -25.66 15.85 64.41
C ARG A 161 -26.50 16.86 65.20
N ARG A 162 -26.98 17.94 64.56
CA ARG A 162 -27.79 19.00 65.19
C ARG A 162 -29.27 18.64 65.25
N TYR A 163 -29.74 17.75 64.38
CA TYR A 163 -31.15 17.39 64.26
C TYR A 163 -31.82 16.95 65.59
N PRO A 164 -31.27 16.00 66.38
CA PRO A 164 -31.94 15.56 67.61
C PRO A 164 -32.12 16.69 68.63
N GLY A 165 -31.12 17.58 68.73
CA GLY A 165 -31.18 18.74 69.61
C GLY A 165 -32.21 19.78 69.14
N ALA A 166 -32.21 20.11 67.85
CA ALA A 166 -33.18 21.04 67.27
C ALA A 166 -34.62 20.52 67.40
N ALA A 167 -34.85 19.23 67.12
CA ALA A 167 -36.16 18.61 67.27
C ALA A 167 -36.64 18.63 68.73
N ALA A 168 -35.76 18.34 69.70
CA ALA A 168 -36.10 18.41 71.13
C ALA A 168 -36.42 19.85 71.58
N GLU A 169 -35.62 20.84 71.16
CA GLU A 169 -35.86 22.25 71.47
C GLU A 169 -37.25 22.71 70.95
N ARG A 170 -37.62 22.31 69.73
CA ARG A 170 -38.92 22.66 69.14
C ARG A 170 -40.09 21.87 69.74
N ALA A 171 -39.88 20.61 70.12
CA ALA A 171 -40.88 19.83 70.86
C ALA A 171 -41.16 20.43 72.25
N ILE A 172 -40.13 20.91 72.96
CA ILE A 172 -40.28 21.64 74.23
C ILE A 172 -40.98 22.98 74.00
N ALA A 173 -40.63 23.72 72.95
CA ALA A 173 -41.32 24.96 72.58
C ALA A 173 -42.81 24.71 72.31
N LEU A 174 -43.14 23.66 71.55
CA LEU A 174 -44.51 23.25 71.28
C LEU A 174 -45.26 22.89 72.59
N SER A 175 -44.65 22.11 73.48
CA SER A 175 -45.26 21.75 74.77
C SER A 175 -45.49 22.97 75.68
N ARG A 176 -44.61 23.96 75.63
CA ARG A 176 -44.74 25.23 76.36
C ARG A 176 -45.87 26.09 75.78
N ASP A 177 -45.94 26.20 74.47
CA ASP A 177 -46.95 27.02 73.80
C ASP A 177 -48.35 26.38 73.91
N MET A 178 -48.43 25.04 73.93
CA MET A 178 -49.65 24.30 74.28
C MET A 178 -50.13 24.62 75.70
N THR A 179 -49.23 24.61 76.69
CA THR A 179 -49.59 24.88 78.10
C THR A 179 -49.91 26.35 78.36
N ALA A 180 -49.33 27.28 77.60
CA ALA A 180 -49.63 28.70 77.64
C ALA A 180 -50.86 29.13 76.81
N ASN A 181 -51.50 28.21 76.07
CA ASN A 181 -52.59 28.47 75.11
C ASN A 181 -52.21 29.53 74.05
N GLN A 182 -50.94 29.52 73.61
CA GLN A 182 -50.33 30.45 72.64
C GLN A 182 -49.78 29.70 71.42
N LEU A 183 -50.47 28.64 70.99
CA LEU A 183 -50.06 27.84 69.84
C LEU A 183 -50.02 28.69 68.56
N ASN A 184 -48.89 28.64 67.86
CA ASN A 184 -48.80 29.20 66.51
C ASN A 184 -49.65 28.36 65.54
N GLN A 185 -50.39 29.02 64.64
CA GLN A 185 -51.29 28.38 63.68
C GLN A 185 -50.56 27.66 62.54
N ASP A 186 -49.27 27.97 62.31
CA ASP A 186 -48.45 27.26 61.33
C ASP A 186 -47.76 26.03 61.97
N PRO A 187 -48.12 24.79 61.58
CA PRO A 187 -47.47 23.56 62.07
C PRO A 187 -45.96 23.53 61.78
N GLY A 188 -45.51 24.23 60.74
CA GLY A 188 -44.11 24.37 60.36
C GLY A 188 -43.27 25.11 61.40
N THR A 189 -43.88 25.81 62.36
CA THR A 189 -43.18 26.51 63.45
C THR A 189 -42.49 25.53 64.42
N TYR A 190 -43.07 24.35 64.58
CA TYR A 190 -42.64 23.36 65.58
C TYR A 190 -42.07 22.08 64.96
N LEU A 191 -42.41 21.81 63.70
CA LEU A 191 -41.88 20.68 62.95
C LEU A 191 -40.45 20.97 62.49
N VAL A 192 -39.51 20.11 62.87
CA VAL A 192 -38.15 20.08 62.32
C VAL A 192 -38.09 18.99 61.27
N GLU A 193 -37.91 19.36 60.01
CA GLU A 193 -37.75 18.41 58.91
C GLU A 193 -36.45 17.62 59.09
N PRO A 194 -36.40 16.32 58.76
CA PRO A 194 -35.17 15.53 58.87
C PRO A 194 -34.09 16.10 57.95
N PRO A 195 -32.80 16.02 58.35
CA PRO A 195 -31.70 16.58 57.57
C PRO A 195 -31.61 15.85 56.23
N TYR A 196 -31.32 16.59 55.16
CA TYR A 196 -31.13 16.00 53.85
C TYR A 196 -29.86 15.15 53.85
N THR A 197 -29.97 13.87 53.50
CA THR A 197 -28.82 13.01 53.20
C THR A 197 -28.50 13.15 51.72
N PRO A 198 -27.33 13.70 51.35
CA PRO A 198 -26.95 13.87 49.96
C PRO A 198 -26.89 12.51 49.27
N LYS A 199 -27.78 12.29 48.31
CA LYS A 199 -27.85 11.05 47.52
C LYS A 199 -27.68 11.34 46.04
N MET A 200 -26.64 10.82 45.42
CA MET A 200 -26.40 10.98 43.99
C MET A 200 -27.19 9.93 43.21
N LYS A 201 -27.92 10.38 42.18
CA LYS A 201 -28.61 9.50 41.23
C LYS A 201 -27.66 9.01 40.14
N ASP A 202 -26.88 9.93 39.59
CA ASP A 202 -25.93 9.71 38.51
C ASP A 202 -24.65 10.49 38.83
N PHE A 203 -23.48 9.92 38.51
CA PHE A 203 -22.17 10.53 38.70
C PHE A 203 -21.24 10.18 37.54
N SER A 204 -20.61 11.18 36.94
CA SER A 204 -19.59 11.02 35.91
C SER A 204 -18.48 12.04 36.04
N LEU A 205 -17.33 11.70 35.47
CA LEU A 205 -16.17 12.54 35.36
C LEU A 205 -15.89 12.88 33.89
N GLY A 206 -15.54 14.13 33.64
CA GLY A 206 -14.87 14.57 32.44
C GLY A 206 -13.47 15.07 32.79
N TYR A 207 -12.52 14.87 31.89
CA TYR A 207 -11.18 15.40 32.06
C TYR A 207 -10.57 15.78 30.71
N SER A 208 -9.65 16.74 30.72
CA SER A 208 -8.77 17.01 29.59
C SER A 208 -7.33 16.74 29.99
N ALA A 209 -6.57 16.14 29.08
CA ALA A 209 -5.14 15.87 29.28
C ALA A 209 -4.39 16.19 27.99
N ALA A 210 -3.21 16.80 28.13
CA ALA A 210 -2.33 17.09 27.01
C ALA A 210 -0.92 16.60 27.32
N ILE A 211 -0.24 16.07 26.30
CA ILE A 211 1.19 15.77 26.37
C ILE A 211 1.88 16.36 25.14
N GLU A 212 2.95 17.10 25.40
CA GLU A 212 3.87 17.55 24.37
C GLU A 212 4.98 16.53 24.20
N LEU A 213 5.04 15.93 23.01
CA LEU A 213 6.16 15.07 22.64
C LEU A 213 7.23 15.94 21.99
N PRO A 214 8.47 15.92 22.52
CA PRO A 214 9.56 16.69 21.96
C PRO A 214 9.78 16.30 20.50
N THR A 215 10.29 17.23 19.70
CA THR A 215 10.68 16.92 18.33
C THR A 215 11.65 15.75 18.31
N PRO A 216 11.61 14.92 17.24
CA PRO A 216 12.52 13.82 17.06
C PRO A 216 13.95 14.35 16.77
N ALA A 217 14.59 14.99 17.73
CA ALA A 217 15.94 15.53 17.62
C ALA A 217 16.52 15.86 18.99
N ALA A 218 15.68 15.93 20.02
CA ALA A 218 16.10 16.15 21.39
C ALA A 218 16.54 14.82 22.01
N GLU A 219 17.84 14.54 21.94
CA GLU A 219 18.46 13.51 22.77
C GLU A 219 18.16 13.79 24.26
N GLY A 220 17.71 12.76 24.99
CA GLY A 220 17.87 12.74 26.45
C GLY A 220 16.63 12.62 27.33
N GLN A 221 15.40 12.51 26.80
CA GLN A 221 14.23 12.21 27.65
C GLN A 221 13.48 10.98 27.14
N ALA A 222 13.95 9.81 27.58
CA ALA A 222 13.21 8.56 27.50
C ALA A 222 12.02 8.59 28.48
N GLY A 223 11.00 9.39 28.18
CA GLY A 223 9.74 9.43 28.92
C GLY A 223 8.72 8.50 28.28
N SER A 224 8.44 7.36 28.92
CA SER A 224 7.25 6.47 28.95
C SER A 224 6.35 6.21 27.73
N VAL A 225 6.53 6.88 26.59
CA VAL A 225 5.65 6.82 25.42
C VAL A 225 6.27 5.89 24.37
N SER A 226 5.65 4.71 24.21
CA SER A 226 5.95 3.81 23.10
C SER A 226 5.06 4.16 21.91
N MET A 227 5.67 4.46 20.77
CA MET A 227 4.96 4.66 19.51
C MET A 227 4.98 3.36 18.71
N ALA A 228 3.88 3.05 18.05
CA ALA A 228 3.83 1.95 17.10
C ALA A 228 3.25 2.43 15.77
N HIS A 229 3.97 2.20 14.68
CA HIS A 229 3.46 2.42 13.33
C HIS A 229 2.66 1.20 12.89
N VAL A 230 1.41 1.40 12.51
CA VAL A 230 0.60 0.37 11.86
C VAL A 230 0.94 0.36 10.38
N LEU A 231 1.60 -0.69 9.92
CA LEU A 231 2.02 -0.93 8.54
C LEU A 231 1.06 -1.92 7.86
N PRO A 232 1.08 -2.07 6.52
CA PRO A 232 0.15 -2.94 5.80
C PRO A 232 0.10 -4.39 6.28
N PHE A 233 1.20 -4.92 6.83
CA PHE A 233 1.30 -6.33 7.23
C PHE A 233 1.50 -6.55 8.74
N GLY A 234 1.60 -5.48 9.54
CA GLY A 234 1.85 -5.61 10.97
C GLY A 234 2.20 -4.30 11.64
N GLN A 235 2.67 -4.37 12.88
CA GLN A 235 3.00 -3.19 13.68
C GLN A 235 4.51 -3.11 13.91
N GLN A 236 5.07 -1.91 13.77
CA GLN A 236 6.45 -1.62 14.13
C GLN A 236 6.47 -0.77 15.38
N THR A 237 7.08 -1.24 16.47
CA THR A 237 7.38 -0.33 17.59
C THR A 237 8.55 0.58 17.17
N VAL A 238 8.34 1.88 17.28
CA VAL A 238 9.33 2.90 16.93
C VAL A 238 9.66 3.68 18.20
N THR A 239 10.94 3.89 18.45
CA THR A 239 11.37 4.74 19.55
C THR A 239 11.40 6.20 19.11
N LEU A 240 11.26 7.14 20.04
CA LEU A 240 11.38 8.58 19.75
C LEU A 240 12.76 8.95 19.16
N ALA A 241 13.80 8.14 19.40
CA ALA A 241 15.12 8.32 18.80
C ALA A 241 15.17 7.84 17.34
N ASP A 242 14.34 6.87 16.94
CA ASP A 242 14.27 6.39 15.56
C ASP A 242 13.51 7.36 14.66
N THR A 243 12.37 7.89 15.14
CA THR A 243 11.70 9.01 14.45
C THR A 243 12.62 10.22 14.38
N ALA A 244 13.60 10.33 15.28
CA ALA A 244 14.57 11.42 15.30
C ALA A 244 15.60 11.38 14.20
N ALA A 245 16.13 10.20 13.94
CA ALA A 245 17.00 9.97 12.81
C ALA A 245 16.26 10.20 11.47
N GLU A 246 14.97 9.83 11.38
CA GLU A 246 14.19 9.97 10.15
C GLU A 246 13.58 11.37 9.96
N GLY A 247 13.38 12.14 11.04
CA GLY A 247 12.77 13.47 11.00
C GLY A 247 11.26 13.49 10.76
N PHE A 248 10.61 12.33 10.67
CA PHE A 248 9.17 12.18 10.41
C PHE A 248 8.48 11.34 11.50
N TRP A 249 7.23 11.71 11.83
CA TRP A 249 6.38 10.98 12.77
C TRP A 249 5.60 9.83 12.12
N LEU A 250 5.48 9.82 10.80
CA LEU A 250 4.80 8.79 10.04
C LEU A 250 5.83 8.02 9.20
N PRO A 251 5.64 6.69 9.02
CA PRO A 251 6.56 5.88 8.23
C PRO A 251 6.61 6.38 6.79
N GLN A 252 7.82 6.61 6.27
CA GLN A 252 8.02 7.03 4.89
C GLN A 252 8.08 5.80 3.97
N LEU A 253 6.95 5.47 3.34
CA LEU A 253 6.88 4.45 2.29
C LEU A 253 7.19 5.07 0.92
N SER A 254 8.44 5.49 0.72
CA SER A 254 8.88 6.25 -0.46
C SER A 254 9.16 5.40 -1.71
N ALA A 255 9.14 4.07 -1.58
CA ALA A 255 9.37 3.17 -2.69
C ALA A 255 8.12 3.06 -3.60
N GLU A 256 8.32 3.19 -4.90
CA GLU A 256 7.25 3.01 -5.90
C GLU A 256 6.73 1.56 -5.93
N GLY A 257 7.58 0.57 -5.62
CA GLY A 257 7.19 -0.83 -5.52
C GLY A 257 8.04 -1.63 -4.53
N SER A 258 7.47 -2.65 -3.90
CA SER A 258 8.16 -3.54 -2.96
C SER A 258 7.68 -4.99 -3.07
N LEU A 259 8.62 -5.92 -3.20
CA LEU A 259 8.39 -7.37 -3.19
C LEU A 259 8.87 -7.95 -1.85
N TYR A 260 8.01 -8.70 -1.17
CA TYR A 260 8.32 -9.39 0.09
C TYR A 260 8.39 -10.90 -0.14
N ILE A 261 9.49 -11.53 0.28
CA ILE A 261 9.75 -12.98 0.10
C ILE A 261 9.96 -13.59 1.49
N GLY A 262 9.05 -14.49 1.89
CA GLY A 262 9.15 -15.24 3.14
C GLY A 262 9.70 -16.65 2.89
N LEU A 263 10.84 -16.97 3.52
CA LEU A 263 11.53 -18.25 3.38
C LEU A 263 11.36 -19.10 4.64
N GLN A 264 10.97 -20.36 4.47
CA GLN A 264 10.81 -21.31 5.56
C GLN A 264 12.06 -22.20 5.69
N GLY A 265 12.42 -22.58 6.93
CA GLY A 265 13.49 -23.55 7.19
C GLY A 265 14.90 -23.01 6.91
N VAL A 266 15.09 -21.69 7.00
CA VAL A 266 16.39 -21.02 6.83
C VAL A 266 17.23 -21.16 8.10
N CYS A 267 18.43 -21.71 7.99
CA CYS A 267 19.41 -21.79 9.05
C CYS A 267 20.48 -20.71 8.86
N ALA A 268 20.14 -19.44 9.13
CA ALA A 268 21.07 -18.33 8.94
C ALA A 268 22.24 -18.36 9.97
N PRO A 269 23.48 -18.00 9.59
CA PRO A 269 23.88 -17.51 8.27
C PRO A 269 24.04 -18.63 7.23
N GLN A 270 23.50 -18.43 6.03
CA GLN A 270 23.59 -19.39 4.92
C GLN A 270 23.56 -18.71 3.55
N GLY A 271 24.12 -19.36 2.53
CA GLY A 271 23.94 -18.96 1.14
C GLY A 271 22.57 -19.35 0.60
N LEU A 272 21.95 -18.49 -0.19
CA LEU A 272 20.67 -18.72 -0.84
C LEU A 272 20.80 -18.40 -2.33
N ALA A 273 20.40 -19.35 -3.18
CA ALA A 273 20.24 -19.11 -4.61
C ALA A 273 18.74 -19.02 -4.95
N LEU A 274 18.32 -17.92 -5.55
CA LEU A 274 16.95 -17.68 -6.01
C LEU A 274 16.95 -17.56 -7.54
N LEU A 275 16.26 -18.46 -8.23
CA LEU A 275 15.96 -18.30 -9.65
C LEU A 275 14.74 -17.41 -9.80
N PHE A 276 14.94 -16.25 -10.40
CA PHE A 276 13.87 -15.39 -10.89
C PHE A 276 13.55 -15.79 -12.32
N GLN A 277 12.36 -16.33 -12.53
CA GLN A 277 11.81 -16.48 -13.87
C GLN A 277 11.00 -15.23 -14.18
N LEU A 278 11.43 -14.48 -15.19
CA LEU A 278 10.82 -13.23 -15.61
C LEU A 278 10.21 -13.38 -17.01
N ALA A 279 9.19 -12.58 -17.29
CA ALA A 279 8.65 -12.44 -18.63
C ALA A 279 9.55 -11.48 -19.43
N GLU A 280 10.54 -12.03 -20.12
CA GLU A 280 11.52 -11.26 -20.89
C GLU A 280 10.82 -10.39 -21.95
N GLY A 281 11.25 -9.12 -22.05
CA GLY A 281 10.63 -8.12 -22.94
C GLY A 281 9.43 -7.36 -22.36
N SER A 282 8.97 -7.68 -21.14
CA SER A 282 7.93 -6.90 -20.45
C SER A 282 8.42 -5.60 -19.81
N ALA A 283 9.72 -5.52 -19.50
CA ALA A 283 10.37 -4.31 -19.02
C ALA A 283 10.37 -3.21 -20.10
N ASP A 284 10.05 -1.97 -19.73
CA ASP A 284 10.13 -0.83 -20.64
C ASP A 284 11.58 -0.35 -20.79
N PRO A 285 12.22 -0.56 -21.95
CA PRO A 285 13.62 -0.18 -22.17
C PRO A 285 13.81 1.33 -22.33
N ASN A 286 12.73 2.11 -22.48
CA ASN A 286 12.81 3.56 -22.68
C ASN A 286 12.87 4.33 -21.35
N VAL A 287 12.67 3.65 -20.22
CA VAL A 287 12.73 4.23 -18.89
C VAL A 287 14.10 3.96 -18.27
N PRO A 288 14.68 4.89 -17.48
CA PRO A 288 15.93 4.63 -16.78
C PRO A 288 15.84 3.36 -15.89
N PRO A 289 16.96 2.65 -15.68
CA PRO A 289 17.01 1.48 -14.83
C PRO A 289 16.44 1.76 -13.43
N ALA A 290 15.72 0.78 -12.88
CA ALA A 290 15.17 0.87 -11.54
C ALA A 290 16.28 0.79 -10.48
N ASP A 291 16.18 1.62 -9.43
CA ASP A 291 17.04 1.53 -8.26
C ASP A 291 16.50 0.42 -7.34
N LEU A 292 17.02 -0.79 -7.51
CA LEU A 292 16.68 -1.98 -6.76
C LEU A 292 17.56 -2.12 -5.52
N ARG A 293 16.93 -2.27 -4.35
CA ARG A 293 17.63 -2.44 -3.07
C ARG A 293 17.12 -3.66 -2.33
N TRP A 294 18.06 -4.49 -1.88
CA TRP A 294 17.76 -5.68 -1.09
C TRP A 294 17.84 -5.37 0.41
N ALA A 295 16.88 -5.87 1.16
CA ALA A 295 16.87 -5.81 2.60
C ALA A 295 16.37 -7.11 3.22
N TYR A 296 16.78 -7.38 4.46
CA TYR A 296 16.24 -8.47 5.28
C TYR A 296 15.65 -7.91 6.57
N LEU A 297 14.68 -8.64 7.12
CA LEU A 297 14.04 -8.26 8.37
C LEU A 297 14.78 -8.84 9.57
N SER A 298 15.17 -8.00 10.52
CA SER A 298 15.79 -8.42 11.78
C SER A 298 15.37 -7.50 12.91
N GLY A 299 14.68 -8.05 13.92
CA GLY A 299 14.25 -7.30 15.11
C GLY A 299 13.41 -6.06 14.79
N ASP A 300 12.36 -6.25 13.97
CA ASP A 300 11.42 -5.20 13.51
C ASP A 300 12.05 -4.07 12.69
N ARG A 301 13.26 -4.29 12.15
CA ARG A 301 13.94 -3.34 11.26
C ARG A 301 14.40 -4.02 9.99
N TRP A 302 14.22 -3.32 8.88
CA TRP A 302 14.80 -3.68 7.59
C TRP A 302 16.25 -3.24 7.52
N ARG A 303 17.16 -4.18 7.32
CA ARG A 303 18.61 -3.92 7.14
C ARG A 303 19.00 -4.22 5.70
N SER A 304 19.83 -3.38 5.08
CA SER A 304 20.27 -3.57 3.70
C SER A 304 21.17 -4.80 3.55
N LEU A 305 21.04 -5.49 2.42
CA LEU A 305 21.93 -6.56 1.95
C LEU A 305 22.91 -6.06 0.87
N ASP A 306 22.77 -4.81 0.43
CA ASP A 306 23.55 -4.25 -0.68
C ASP A 306 25.04 -4.09 -0.29
N GLU A 307 25.35 -4.08 1.02
CA GLU A 307 26.70 -4.03 1.58
C GLU A 307 27.40 -5.41 1.54
N GLY A 308 27.65 -5.90 0.33
CA GLY A 308 28.50 -7.07 0.08
C GLY A 308 27.87 -8.44 0.38
N GLN A 309 26.56 -8.51 0.66
CA GLN A 309 25.84 -9.78 0.84
C GLN A 309 25.25 -10.32 -0.47
N ILE A 310 25.19 -9.52 -1.53
CA ILE A 310 24.83 -9.97 -2.88
C ILE A 310 26.07 -10.59 -3.52
N LEU A 311 26.10 -11.93 -3.59
CA LEU A 311 27.24 -12.68 -4.13
C LEU A 311 27.27 -12.64 -5.66
N SER A 312 26.11 -12.71 -6.29
CA SER A 312 25.96 -12.58 -7.74
C SER A 312 24.51 -12.27 -8.11
N ASP A 313 24.31 -11.42 -9.11
CA ASP A 313 23.00 -11.17 -9.74
C ASP A 313 23.11 -11.43 -11.25
N GLU A 314 22.56 -12.56 -11.70
CA GLU A 314 22.48 -12.90 -13.13
C GLU A 314 21.24 -12.28 -13.83
N THR A 315 20.34 -11.64 -13.08
CA THR A 315 19.09 -11.05 -13.62
C THR A 315 19.28 -9.66 -14.23
N GLY A 316 20.47 -9.07 -14.03
CA GLY A 316 20.78 -7.72 -14.50
C GLY A 316 19.88 -6.64 -13.88
N GLY A 317 19.49 -6.79 -12.60
CA GLY A 317 18.50 -5.92 -11.97
C GLY A 317 17.06 -6.24 -12.40
N LEU A 318 16.71 -7.54 -12.40
CA LEU A 318 15.40 -8.05 -12.79
C LEU A 318 14.97 -7.67 -14.23
N LEU A 319 15.91 -7.61 -15.16
CA LEU A 319 15.64 -7.39 -16.59
C LEU A 319 15.46 -8.71 -17.35
N ASN A 320 16.15 -9.76 -16.91
CA ASN A 320 16.10 -11.08 -17.52
C ASN A 320 16.00 -12.19 -16.48
N SER A 321 15.58 -13.38 -16.92
CA SER A 321 15.56 -14.54 -16.04
C SER A 321 16.98 -14.90 -15.64
N GLY A 322 17.18 -15.23 -14.37
CA GLY A 322 18.52 -15.47 -13.83
C GLY A 322 18.52 -15.84 -12.35
N ILE A 323 19.68 -16.30 -11.87
CA ILE A 323 19.87 -16.66 -10.46
C ILE A 323 20.51 -15.51 -9.70
N VAL A 324 19.85 -15.09 -8.63
CA VAL A 324 20.39 -14.18 -7.62
C VAL A 324 20.93 -15.01 -6.46
N ARG A 325 22.21 -14.84 -6.13
CA ARG A 325 22.85 -15.51 -4.98
C ARG A 325 23.06 -14.48 -3.87
N LEU A 326 22.49 -14.78 -2.72
CA LEU A 326 22.52 -13.93 -1.54
C LEU A 326 23.19 -14.70 -0.39
N GLN A 327 24.00 -14.01 0.39
CA GLN A 327 24.47 -14.48 1.69
C GLN A 327 23.51 -13.93 2.74
N LEU A 328 22.78 -14.81 3.43
CA LEU A 328 21.81 -14.40 4.45
C LEU A 328 22.51 -14.20 5.79
N PRO A 329 22.44 -13.01 6.41
CA PRO A 329 22.93 -12.79 7.77
C PRO A 329 21.99 -13.42 8.81
N ALA A 330 22.50 -13.63 10.02
CA ALA A 330 21.68 -13.99 11.17
C ALA A 330 20.63 -12.90 11.44
N ALA A 331 19.37 -13.31 11.61
CA ALA A 331 18.24 -12.41 11.82
C ALA A 331 17.47 -12.81 13.09
N HIS A 332 16.94 -11.81 13.78
CA HIS A 332 16.07 -12.01 14.95
C HIS A 332 14.60 -11.99 14.52
N SER A 333 13.75 -12.76 15.22
CA SER A 333 12.30 -12.79 15.01
C SER A 333 11.69 -11.38 15.10
N SER A 334 10.69 -11.13 14.27
CA SER A 334 9.97 -9.86 14.20
C SER A 334 8.48 -10.07 14.46
N GLN A 335 7.81 -9.04 14.97
CA GLN A 335 6.35 -8.98 15.11
C GLN A 335 5.66 -8.30 13.92
N GLN A 336 6.43 -7.70 12.99
CA GLN A 336 5.88 -7.02 11.81
C GLN A 336 5.31 -7.98 10.76
N LEU A 337 5.83 -9.21 10.70
CA LEU A 337 5.47 -10.23 9.72
C LEU A 337 5.44 -11.61 10.42
N PRO A 338 4.83 -12.64 9.79
CA PRO A 338 4.79 -14.00 10.35
C PRO A 338 6.18 -14.47 10.82
N ALA A 339 6.27 -14.78 12.12
CA ALA A 339 7.55 -15.00 12.81
C ALA A 339 8.24 -16.32 12.45
N ASN A 340 7.55 -17.24 11.77
CA ASN A 340 8.07 -18.55 11.35
C ASN A 340 8.87 -18.51 10.04
N LEU A 341 9.04 -17.34 9.43
CA LEU A 341 9.68 -17.16 8.14
C LEU A 341 10.83 -16.15 8.24
N TYR A 342 11.87 -16.39 7.44
CA TYR A 342 12.91 -15.41 7.18
C TYR A 342 12.46 -14.49 6.06
N TRP A 343 12.40 -13.18 6.31
CA TRP A 343 11.85 -12.22 5.35
C TRP A 343 12.93 -11.44 4.63
N LEU A 344 12.85 -11.49 3.30
CA LEU A 344 13.58 -10.62 2.38
C LEU A 344 12.60 -9.61 1.77
N ARG A 345 13.11 -8.41 1.49
CA ARG A 345 12.40 -7.36 0.78
C ARG A 345 13.28 -6.83 -0.33
N LEU A 346 12.71 -6.72 -1.51
CA LEU A 346 13.31 -6.04 -2.65
C LEU A 346 12.46 -4.80 -2.95
N THR A 347 13.06 -3.62 -2.84
CA THR A 347 12.37 -2.35 -3.08
C THR A 347 12.88 -1.70 -4.35
N ALA A 348 11.95 -1.24 -5.19
CA ALA A 348 12.24 -0.36 -6.33
C ALA A 348 11.92 1.08 -5.93
N GLY A 349 12.95 1.93 -5.83
CA GLY A 349 12.78 3.32 -5.43
C GLY A 349 11.95 4.12 -6.43
N ARG A 350 12.26 3.98 -7.72
CA ARG A 350 11.58 4.61 -8.86
C ARG A 350 11.63 3.70 -10.09
N HIS A 351 10.80 4.00 -11.08
CA HIS A 351 10.79 3.38 -12.41
C HIS A 351 10.45 1.89 -12.38
N THR A 352 9.39 1.50 -11.68
CA THR A 352 8.98 0.08 -11.59
C THR A 352 8.72 -0.55 -12.95
N ARG A 353 8.31 0.25 -13.95
CA ARG A 353 8.12 -0.18 -15.35
C ARG A 353 9.40 -0.64 -16.04
N ALA A 354 10.58 -0.27 -15.55
CA ALA A 354 11.86 -0.73 -16.08
C ALA A 354 12.20 -2.17 -15.67
N VAL A 355 11.44 -2.78 -14.76
CA VAL A 355 11.64 -4.16 -14.28
C VAL A 355 10.71 -5.11 -15.04
N ALA A 356 11.18 -6.33 -15.31
CA ALA A 356 10.37 -7.34 -15.97
C ALA A 356 9.35 -7.97 -15.01
N ASN A 357 8.21 -8.36 -15.54
CA ASN A 357 7.16 -9.04 -14.78
C ASN A 357 7.65 -10.38 -14.24
N VAL A 358 7.49 -10.61 -12.93
CA VAL A 358 7.89 -11.87 -12.28
C VAL A 358 6.86 -12.95 -12.59
N VAL A 359 7.30 -14.05 -13.21
CA VAL A 359 6.48 -15.23 -13.48
C VAL A 359 6.52 -16.17 -12.28
N ALA A 360 7.72 -16.47 -11.78
CA ALA A 360 7.90 -17.33 -10.61
C ALA A 360 9.29 -17.13 -9.99
N ILE A 361 9.40 -17.48 -8.70
CA ILE A 361 10.65 -17.47 -7.94
C ILE A 361 10.86 -18.87 -7.37
N HIS A 362 12.02 -19.46 -7.64
CA HIS A 362 12.38 -20.80 -7.15
C HIS A 362 13.61 -20.73 -6.26
N THR A 363 13.59 -21.44 -5.14
CA THR A 363 14.70 -21.51 -4.18
C THR A 363 15.68 -22.62 -4.54
N GLN A 364 16.95 -22.47 -4.15
CA GLN A 364 18.02 -23.47 -4.30
C GLN A 364 18.25 -23.88 -5.76
N ALA A 365 18.18 -22.89 -6.67
CA ALA A 365 18.38 -23.11 -8.08
C ALA A 365 19.86 -23.10 -8.48
N LEU A 366 20.18 -23.86 -9.54
CA LEU A 366 21.52 -23.91 -10.13
C LEU A 366 21.43 -24.08 -11.65
N THR A 367 22.40 -23.51 -12.35
CA THR A 367 22.50 -23.59 -13.82
C THR A 367 23.34 -24.78 -14.23
N LEU A 368 22.79 -25.65 -15.09
CA LEU A 368 23.49 -26.79 -15.67
C LEU A 368 23.84 -26.52 -17.13
N ARG A 369 25.01 -26.98 -17.57
CA ARG A 369 25.41 -26.97 -18.98
C ARG A 369 25.39 -28.40 -19.52
N GLN A 370 24.77 -28.60 -20.68
CA GLN A 370 24.79 -29.88 -21.36
C GLN A 370 26.20 -30.16 -21.89
N ALA A 371 26.80 -31.26 -21.46
CA ALA A 371 28.06 -31.75 -22.01
C ALA A 371 27.76 -32.66 -23.21
N LEU A 372 28.10 -32.20 -24.42
CA LEU A 372 28.02 -33.03 -25.62
C LEU A 372 29.35 -33.77 -25.83
N PRO A 373 29.35 -35.09 -26.09
CA PRO A 373 30.57 -35.82 -26.43
C PRO A 373 31.24 -35.25 -27.69
N ALA A 374 32.58 -35.20 -27.74
CA ALA A 374 33.32 -34.76 -28.94
C ALA A 374 33.05 -35.61 -30.19
N THR A 375 32.58 -36.84 -30.02
CA THR A 375 32.19 -37.79 -31.07
C THR A 375 30.72 -37.69 -31.48
N ALA A 376 29.92 -36.84 -30.83
CA ALA A 376 28.57 -36.54 -31.26
C ALA A 376 28.66 -35.65 -32.52
N THR A 377 28.97 -36.26 -33.67
CA THR A 377 28.58 -35.71 -34.96
C THR A 377 27.09 -35.47 -34.84
N SER A 378 26.68 -34.22 -35.06
CA SER A 378 25.29 -33.77 -35.09
C SER A 378 24.48 -34.64 -36.05
N SER A 379 23.97 -35.77 -35.55
CA SER A 379 23.00 -36.57 -36.26
C SER A 379 21.80 -35.66 -36.47
N ARG A 380 21.41 -35.45 -37.74
CA ARG A 380 20.19 -34.72 -38.11
C ARG A 380 19.05 -35.15 -37.18
N GLY A 381 18.59 -34.26 -36.31
CA GLY A 381 17.45 -34.51 -35.41
C GLY A 381 17.73 -34.53 -33.91
N GLN A 382 18.94 -34.28 -33.40
CA GLN A 382 19.11 -34.01 -31.97
C GLN A 382 18.56 -32.63 -31.62
N THR A 383 17.43 -32.59 -30.91
CA THR A 383 16.87 -31.38 -30.32
C THR A 383 17.82 -30.89 -29.23
N LEU A 384 18.49 -29.77 -29.48
CA LEU A 384 19.40 -29.14 -28.51
C LEU A 384 18.65 -28.40 -27.39
N SER A 385 17.37 -28.13 -27.61
CA SER A 385 16.45 -27.69 -26.57
C SER A 385 15.79 -28.90 -25.91
N LEU A 386 16.00 -29.03 -24.60
CA LEU A 386 15.33 -29.99 -23.74
C LEU A 386 14.03 -29.36 -23.26
N PRO A 387 12.87 -30.04 -23.41
CA PRO A 387 11.62 -29.58 -22.83
C PRO A 387 11.70 -29.45 -21.31
N ALA A 388 10.81 -28.66 -20.73
CA ALA A 388 10.63 -28.60 -19.28
C ALA A 388 10.37 -30.00 -18.70
N HIS A 389 10.81 -30.21 -17.47
CA HIS A 389 10.66 -31.44 -16.69
C HIS A 389 11.35 -32.68 -17.27
N THR A 390 12.32 -32.52 -18.17
CA THR A 390 13.08 -33.65 -18.73
C THR A 390 14.10 -34.19 -17.72
N ILE A 391 14.83 -33.32 -17.01
CA ILE A 391 15.79 -33.74 -15.98
C ILE A 391 15.04 -33.98 -14.66
N SER A 392 15.02 -35.24 -14.22
CA SER A 392 14.37 -35.67 -12.97
C SER A 392 15.33 -36.20 -11.91
N ASN A 393 16.53 -36.66 -12.30
CA ASN A 393 17.48 -37.35 -11.41
C ASN A 393 18.93 -36.99 -11.75
N SER A 394 19.82 -37.09 -10.77
CA SER A 394 21.28 -37.03 -10.95
C SER A 394 21.82 -38.38 -11.46
N LEU A 395 23.02 -38.37 -12.08
CA LEU A 395 23.66 -39.58 -12.62
C LEU A 395 23.96 -40.64 -11.54
N GLY A 396 24.29 -40.19 -10.33
CA GLY A 396 24.42 -41.03 -9.13
C GLY A 396 23.65 -40.39 -7.96
N PRO A 397 23.29 -41.18 -6.92
CA PRO A 397 22.59 -40.65 -5.76
C PRO A 397 23.47 -39.64 -5.03
N ILE A 398 22.93 -38.46 -4.75
CA ILE A 398 23.57 -37.45 -3.91
C ILE A 398 22.89 -37.51 -2.55
N PRO A 399 23.61 -37.89 -1.47
CA PRO A 399 23.05 -37.84 -0.12
C PRO A 399 22.46 -36.45 0.18
N GLU A 400 21.37 -36.40 0.95
CA GLU A 400 20.66 -35.15 1.34
C GLU A 400 19.86 -34.44 0.23
N VAL A 401 20.01 -34.84 -1.04
CA VAL A 401 19.17 -34.32 -2.14
C VAL A 401 17.95 -35.22 -2.33
N ALA A 402 16.77 -34.70 -1.96
CA ALA A 402 15.51 -35.45 -2.08
C ALA A 402 15.01 -35.56 -3.53
N ALA A 403 15.14 -34.50 -4.33
CA ALA A 403 14.69 -34.46 -5.71
C ALA A 403 15.41 -33.36 -6.52
N VAL A 404 15.53 -33.57 -7.83
CA VAL A 404 15.99 -32.56 -8.79
C VAL A 404 14.86 -32.29 -9.78
N ARG A 405 14.63 -31.02 -10.13
CA ARG A 405 13.58 -30.63 -11.07
C ARG A 405 14.11 -29.57 -12.03
N GLN A 406 13.79 -29.75 -13.31
CA GLN A 406 13.97 -28.74 -14.34
C GLN A 406 12.60 -28.11 -14.67
N PRO A 407 12.22 -26.96 -14.10
CA PRO A 407 10.91 -26.37 -14.36
C PRO A 407 10.77 -25.74 -15.75
N TYR A 408 11.87 -25.39 -16.41
CA TYR A 408 11.87 -24.63 -17.68
C TYR A 408 12.67 -25.34 -18.77
N PRO A 409 12.35 -25.09 -20.06
CA PRO A 409 13.12 -25.63 -21.16
C PRO A 409 14.57 -25.13 -21.14
N SER A 410 15.49 -25.88 -21.75
CA SER A 410 16.88 -25.42 -21.90
C SER A 410 16.98 -24.31 -22.95
N TYR A 411 17.96 -23.44 -22.78
CA TYR A 411 18.21 -22.27 -23.61
C TYR A 411 19.64 -22.24 -24.15
N GLY A 412 19.89 -21.45 -25.21
CA GLY A 412 21.23 -21.18 -25.75
C GLY A 412 21.89 -22.29 -26.58
N GLY A 413 21.19 -23.40 -26.85
CA GLY A 413 21.70 -24.48 -27.70
C GLY A 413 21.65 -24.13 -29.19
N ARG A 414 22.78 -24.26 -29.91
CA ARG A 414 22.87 -24.04 -31.37
C ARG A 414 23.30 -25.32 -32.08
N SER A 415 22.62 -25.66 -33.17
CA SER A 415 23.02 -26.79 -34.02
C SER A 415 24.36 -26.53 -34.67
N ALA A 416 25.08 -27.60 -34.99
CA ALA A 416 26.26 -27.49 -35.83
C ALA A 416 25.89 -26.79 -37.14
N GLU A 417 26.70 -25.80 -37.52
CA GLU A 417 26.50 -25.00 -38.73
C GLU A 417 26.46 -25.91 -39.97
N ALA A 418 25.47 -25.71 -40.86
CA ALA A 418 25.42 -26.43 -42.13
C ALA A 418 26.45 -25.86 -43.11
N ALA A 419 26.87 -26.65 -44.09
CA ALA A 419 27.88 -26.24 -45.07
C ALA A 419 27.47 -24.95 -45.80
N ASP A 420 26.23 -24.86 -46.31
CA ASP A 420 25.75 -23.71 -47.05
C ASP A 420 25.71 -22.43 -46.19
N THR A 421 25.22 -22.53 -44.96
CA THR A 421 25.24 -21.42 -43.99
C THR A 421 26.67 -20.98 -43.66
N SER A 422 27.61 -21.94 -43.57
CA SER A 422 29.02 -21.63 -43.34
C SER A 422 29.65 -20.88 -44.51
N TYR A 423 29.34 -21.27 -45.75
CA TYR A 423 29.80 -20.57 -46.96
C TYR A 423 29.30 -19.13 -46.97
N THR A 424 28.01 -18.91 -46.71
CA THR A 424 27.43 -17.56 -46.59
C THR A 424 28.15 -16.75 -45.53
N ARG A 425 28.28 -17.27 -44.30
CA ARG A 425 28.98 -16.57 -43.20
C ARG A 425 30.44 -16.24 -43.55
N PHE A 426 31.15 -17.14 -44.23
CA PHE A 426 32.53 -16.86 -44.67
C PHE A 426 32.57 -15.77 -45.74
N SER A 427 31.69 -15.80 -46.73
CA SER A 427 31.59 -14.78 -47.76
C SER A 427 31.25 -13.40 -47.17
N GLU A 428 30.31 -13.34 -46.23
CA GLU A 428 29.96 -12.13 -45.51
C GLU A 428 31.13 -11.60 -44.69
N ARG A 429 31.79 -12.49 -43.92
CA ARG A 429 32.98 -12.15 -43.11
C ARG A 429 34.12 -11.59 -43.95
N LEU A 430 34.35 -12.13 -45.15
CA LEU A 430 35.37 -11.62 -46.07
C LEU A 430 35.02 -10.24 -46.63
N ARG A 431 33.72 -9.94 -46.80
CA ARG A 431 33.23 -8.64 -47.27
C ARG A 431 33.37 -7.57 -46.20
N HIS A 432 32.77 -7.78 -45.02
CA HIS A 432 32.78 -6.76 -43.95
C HIS A 432 34.11 -6.74 -43.16
N ARG A 433 34.95 -7.77 -43.25
CA ARG A 433 36.27 -7.89 -42.59
C ARG A 433 36.25 -7.56 -41.09
N GLN A 434 35.17 -7.97 -40.42
CA GLN A 434 34.91 -7.68 -39.01
C GLN A 434 34.86 -6.18 -38.65
N ARG A 435 34.49 -5.29 -39.58
CA ARG A 435 34.33 -3.85 -39.34
C ARG A 435 32.95 -3.37 -39.76
N ALA A 436 32.36 -2.46 -39.00
CA ALA A 436 31.06 -1.87 -39.29
C ALA A 436 31.25 -0.54 -40.03
N LEU A 437 31.21 -0.56 -41.37
CA LEU A 437 31.45 0.61 -42.21
C LEU A 437 30.19 1.03 -42.98
N THR A 438 29.58 0.10 -43.71
CA THR A 438 28.37 0.33 -44.49
C THR A 438 27.13 -0.18 -43.75
N ILE A 439 25.93 0.32 -44.10
CA ILE A 439 24.64 -0.13 -43.55
C ILE A 439 24.53 -1.67 -43.54
N TRP A 440 24.94 -2.29 -44.64
CA TRP A 440 24.93 -3.75 -44.80
C TRP A 440 25.87 -4.45 -43.80
N ASP A 441 27.05 -3.88 -43.54
CA ASP A 441 28.01 -4.45 -42.58
C ASP A 441 27.47 -4.44 -41.15
N TYR A 442 26.77 -3.36 -40.74
CA TYR A 442 26.12 -3.29 -39.42
C TYR A 442 25.09 -4.42 -39.26
N GLU A 443 24.23 -4.59 -40.27
CA GLU A 443 23.15 -5.57 -40.23
C GLU A 443 23.68 -7.01 -40.17
N HIS A 444 24.65 -7.34 -41.03
CA HIS A 444 25.13 -8.72 -41.15
C HIS A 444 26.10 -9.11 -40.02
N LEU A 445 26.86 -8.16 -39.47
CA LEU A 445 27.66 -8.40 -38.27
C LEU A 445 26.79 -8.83 -37.09
N LEU A 446 25.64 -8.18 -36.92
CA LEU A 446 24.71 -8.48 -35.84
C LEU A 446 23.97 -9.80 -36.07
N LEU A 447 23.45 -10.03 -37.27
CA LEU A 447 22.77 -11.29 -37.61
C LEU A 447 23.69 -12.52 -37.48
N ALA A 448 25.00 -12.36 -37.74
CA ALA A 448 25.95 -13.46 -37.61
C ALA A 448 26.27 -13.80 -36.14
N GLU A 449 26.42 -12.79 -35.27
CA GLU A 449 26.81 -12.98 -33.87
C GLU A 449 25.62 -13.35 -32.99
N PHE A 450 24.47 -12.71 -33.19
CA PHE A 450 23.29 -12.80 -32.34
C PHE A 450 22.16 -13.59 -33.02
N PRO A 451 22.04 -14.91 -32.78
CA PRO A 451 21.02 -15.75 -33.42
C PRO A 451 19.60 -15.52 -32.89
N ASP A 452 19.48 -14.81 -31.77
CA ASP A 452 18.23 -14.35 -31.17
C ASP A 452 17.68 -13.08 -31.84
N VAL A 453 18.39 -12.54 -32.84
CA VAL A 453 17.93 -11.42 -33.65
C VAL A 453 17.32 -11.93 -34.95
N TYR A 454 16.05 -11.64 -35.18
CA TYR A 454 15.36 -11.96 -36.43
C TYR A 454 15.71 -10.99 -37.56
N LYS A 455 15.68 -9.69 -37.25
CA LYS A 455 15.95 -8.65 -38.25
C LYS A 455 16.65 -7.46 -37.62
N VAL A 456 17.58 -6.91 -38.39
CA VAL A 456 18.27 -5.66 -38.06
C VAL A 456 18.02 -4.68 -39.19
N LYS A 457 17.76 -3.42 -38.84
CA LYS A 457 17.78 -2.32 -39.80
C LYS A 457 18.66 -1.20 -39.28
N CYS A 458 19.66 -0.85 -40.08
CA CYS A 458 20.51 0.28 -39.81
C CYS A 458 19.96 1.52 -40.53
N LEU A 459 19.60 2.54 -39.76
CA LEU A 459 19.09 3.80 -40.24
C LEU A 459 20.24 4.80 -40.40
N PRO A 460 20.33 5.48 -41.56
CA PRO A 460 21.34 6.51 -41.77
C PRO A 460 21.12 7.69 -40.82
N ALA A 461 22.19 8.46 -40.60
CA ALA A 461 22.14 9.71 -39.84
C ALA A 461 21.04 10.63 -40.37
N ALA A 462 20.23 11.19 -39.46
CA ALA A 462 19.34 12.29 -39.81
C ALA A 462 20.17 13.51 -40.26
N ALA A 463 19.62 14.33 -41.15
CA ALA A 463 20.31 15.51 -41.69
C ALA A 463 20.85 16.46 -40.60
N ASN A 464 20.21 16.47 -39.42
CA ASN A 464 20.55 17.35 -38.31
C ASN A 464 21.60 16.76 -37.33
N LEU A 465 21.96 15.47 -37.48
CA LEU A 465 22.86 14.76 -36.56
C LEU A 465 23.89 13.91 -37.36
N PRO A 466 24.84 14.56 -38.06
CA PRO A 466 25.85 13.85 -38.84
C PRO A 466 26.71 12.95 -37.95
N GLY A 467 26.96 11.72 -38.41
CA GLY A 467 27.77 10.73 -37.69
C GLY A 467 26.98 9.82 -36.75
N GLN A 468 25.68 10.08 -36.50
CA GLN A 468 24.85 9.16 -35.73
C GLN A 468 24.37 7.99 -36.59
N VAL A 469 24.57 6.76 -36.10
CA VAL A 469 24.09 5.54 -36.75
C VAL A 469 23.12 4.87 -35.78
N THR A 470 21.87 4.71 -36.22
CA THR A 470 20.83 4.10 -35.39
C THR A 470 20.54 2.69 -35.88
N VAL A 471 20.73 1.70 -35.02
CA VAL A 471 20.46 0.31 -35.33
C VAL A 471 19.19 -0.12 -34.60
N VAL A 472 18.21 -0.54 -35.38
CA VAL A 472 16.93 -1.08 -34.89
C VAL A 472 17.00 -2.60 -34.93
N VAL A 473 16.74 -3.24 -33.80
CA VAL A 473 16.87 -4.70 -33.65
C VAL A 473 15.52 -5.31 -33.28
N ILE A 474 15.14 -6.38 -33.97
CA ILE A 474 13.91 -7.13 -33.74
C ILE A 474 14.28 -8.56 -33.32
N PRO A 475 13.86 -9.03 -32.14
CA PRO A 475 14.19 -10.38 -31.68
C PRO A 475 13.43 -11.45 -32.46
N ASP A 476 14.00 -12.66 -32.50
CA ASP A 476 13.37 -13.86 -33.02
C ASP A 476 12.40 -14.46 -32.00
N SER A 477 11.11 -14.19 -32.22
CA SER A 477 9.99 -14.67 -31.41
C SER A 477 9.87 -16.21 -31.37
N LYS A 478 10.54 -16.93 -32.27
CA LYS A 478 10.56 -18.41 -32.27
C LYS A 478 11.41 -18.99 -31.14
N GLN A 479 12.41 -18.26 -30.66
CA GLN A 479 13.36 -18.74 -29.65
C GLN A 479 13.04 -18.23 -28.24
N GLN A 480 12.17 -17.22 -28.11
CA GLN A 480 11.77 -16.59 -26.85
C GLN A 480 10.25 -16.52 -26.71
N LEU A 481 9.74 -16.84 -25.52
CA LEU A 481 8.35 -16.56 -25.15
C LEU A 481 8.18 -15.04 -25.02
N ALA A 482 7.96 -14.34 -26.13
CA ALA A 482 7.73 -12.90 -26.13
C ALA A 482 6.49 -12.55 -25.29
N PHE A 483 6.62 -11.59 -24.36
CA PHE A 483 5.51 -11.11 -23.53
C PHE A 483 4.34 -10.58 -24.38
N ASP A 484 4.63 -9.86 -25.46
CA ASP A 484 3.67 -9.51 -26.49
C ASP A 484 4.15 -10.04 -27.86
N PRO A 485 3.47 -11.03 -28.46
CA PRO A 485 3.83 -11.55 -29.78
C PRO A 485 3.76 -10.50 -30.89
N PHE A 486 2.88 -9.50 -30.77
CA PHE A 486 2.72 -8.45 -31.77
C PHE A 486 3.78 -7.35 -31.65
N GLU A 487 4.36 -7.18 -30.47
CA GLU A 487 5.37 -6.15 -30.18
C GLU A 487 6.63 -6.77 -29.55
N PRO A 488 7.35 -7.61 -30.31
CA PRO A 488 8.52 -8.28 -29.77
C PRO A 488 9.63 -7.26 -29.48
N LYS A 489 10.02 -7.12 -28.21
CA LYS A 489 11.07 -6.19 -27.77
C LYS A 489 12.27 -6.96 -27.28
N MET A 490 13.45 -6.57 -27.75
CA MET A 490 14.71 -7.08 -27.23
C MET A 490 14.91 -6.53 -25.81
N PRO A 491 15.28 -7.35 -24.82
CA PRO A 491 15.53 -6.87 -23.46
C PRO A 491 16.73 -5.91 -23.41
N ALA A 492 16.71 -4.98 -22.45
CA ALA A 492 17.69 -3.89 -22.39
C ALA A 492 19.15 -4.37 -22.25
N HIS A 493 19.40 -5.45 -21.50
CA HIS A 493 20.75 -6.02 -21.37
C HIS A 493 21.31 -6.50 -22.72
N ARG A 494 20.48 -7.13 -23.57
CA ARG A 494 20.88 -7.55 -24.92
C ARG A 494 21.17 -6.37 -25.82
N LEU A 495 20.39 -5.29 -25.72
CA LEU A 495 20.70 -4.07 -26.46
C LEU A 495 22.06 -3.48 -26.05
N ALA A 496 22.40 -3.54 -24.76
CA ALA A 496 23.72 -3.13 -24.26
C ALA A 496 24.84 -4.04 -24.77
N ASP A 497 24.64 -5.36 -24.78
CA ASP A 497 25.61 -6.34 -25.33
C ASP A 497 25.87 -6.07 -26.82
N ILE A 498 24.79 -5.84 -27.60
CA ILE A 498 24.86 -5.50 -29.03
C ILE A 498 25.62 -4.19 -29.24
N GLN A 499 25.34 -3.17 -28.43
CA GLN A 499 26.02 -1.89 -28.49
C GLN A 499 27.51 -2.02 -28.16
N ALA A 500 27.88 -2.78 -27.13
CA ALA A 500 29.27 -3.04 -26.76
C ALA A 500 30.01 -3.86 -27.85
N PHE A 501 29.34 -4.85 -28.44
CA PHE A 501 29.91 -5.66 -29.52
C PHE A 501 30.25 -4.84 -30.75
N LEU A 502 29.35 -3.92 -31.14
CA LEU A 502 29.59 -3.03 -32.26
C LEU A 502 30.60 -1.93 -31.94
N ALA A 503 30.65 -1.43 -30.70
CA ALA A 503 31.56 -0.36 -30.29
C ALA A 503 33.03 -0.63 -30.66
N ASP A 504 33.47 -1.87 -30.50
CA ASP A 504 34.82 -2.33 -30.86
C ASP A 504 35.11 -2.34 -32.39
N LYS A 505 34.07 -2.30 -33.22
CA LYS A 505 34.14 -2.47 -34.69
C LYS A 505 33.76 -1.20 -35.45
N LEU A 506 33.41 -0.14 -34.74
CA LEU A 506 33.02 1.17 -35.27
C LEU A 506 34.22 2.02 -35.69
N SER A 507 33.94 3.00 -36.55
CA SER A 507 34.83 4.16 -36.71
C SER A 507 34.76 5.05 -35.47
N PRO A 508 35.88 5.65 -34.99
CA PRO A 508 35.86 6.59 -33.86
C PRO A 508 34.95 7.82 -34.05
N PHE A 509 34.56 8.11 -35.29
CA PHE A 509 33.70 9.24 -35.63
C PHE A 509 32.21 8.89 -35.71
N ALA A 510 31.84 7.61 -35.55
CA ALA A 510 30.46 7.15 -35.58
C ALA A 510 29.88 7.07 -34.16
N LEU A 511 28.70 7.68 -33.96
CA LEU A 511 27.94 7.60 -32.72
C LEU A 511 26.84 6.55 -32.89
N LEU A 512 27.03 5.37 -32.30
CA LEU A 512 26.07 4.28 -32.38
C LEU A 512 24.96 4.43 -31.34
N THR A 513 23.72 4.24 -31.78
CA THR A 513 22.56 4.05 -30.91
C THR A 513 21.86 2.75 -31.30
N VAL A 514 21.72 1.82 -30.36
CA VAL A 514 20.99 0.56 -30.56
C VAL A 514 19.68 0.64 -29.80
N GLN A 515 18.56 0.40 -30.47
CA GLN A 515 17.24 0.52 -29.87
C GLN A 515 16.24 -0.49 -30.44
N ASN A 516 15.17 -0.71 -29.69
CA ASN A 516 14.00 -1.45 -30.19
C ASN A 516 13.25 -0.63 -31.24
N PRO A 517 12.50 -1.28 -32.14
CA PRO A 517 11.57 -0.59 -33.02
C PRO A 517 10.44 0.07 -32.22
N HIS A 518 9.89 1.12 -32.80
CA HIS A 518 8.70 1.78 -32.27
C HIS A 518 7.45 1.17 -32.92
N TYR A 519 6.58 0.54 -32.16
CA TYR A 519 5.41 -0.14 -32.73
C TYR A 519 4.21 0.81 -32.80
N GLU A 520 3.74 1.09 -34.01
CA GLU A 520 2.54 1.91 -34.26
C GLU A 520 1.37 0.97 -34.60
N ARG A 521 0.28 1.02 -33.82
CA ARG A 521 -0.85 0.10 -33.96
C ARG A 521 -1.78 0.57 -35.09
N LEU A 522 -2.10 -0.34 -36.00
CA LEU A 522 -3.03 -0.16 -37.09
C LEU A 522 -4.33 -0.91 -36.80
N LYS A 523 -5.42 -0.16 -36.64
CA LYS A 523 -6.78 -0.69 -36.56
C LYS A 523 -7.47 -0.49 -37.90
N ILE A 524 -7.99 -1.58 -38.46
CA ILE A 524 -8.70 -1.58 -39.73
C ILE A 524 -10.19 -1.66 -39.42
N ARG A 525 -11.00 -0.84 -40.09
CA ARG A 525 -12.43 -1.00 -40.19
C ARG A 525 -12.80 -1.38 -41.62
N VAL A 526 -13.43 -2.52 -41.81
CA VAL A 526 -13.79 -3.03 -43.14
C VAL A 526 -15.22 -3.52 -43.15
N GLY A 527 -15.97 -3.15 -44.19
CA GLY A 527 -17.28 -3.74 -44.48
C GLY A 527 -17.12 -4.97 -45.38
N VAL A 528 -17.64 -6.12 -44.96
CA VAL A 528 -17.54 -7.37 -45.74
C VAL A 528 -18.88 -8.09 -45.83
N ARG A 529 -19.08 -8.79 -46.95
CA ARG A 529 -20.14 -9.78 -47.15
C ARG A 529 -19.52 -11.16 -47.22
N PHE A 530 -19.99 -12.05 -46.34
CA PHE A 530 -19.57 -13.44 -46.33
C PHE A 530 -20.41 -14.28 -47.29
N ARG A 531 -19.82 -15.35 -47.82
CA ARG A 531 -20.55 -16.31 -48.66
C ARG A 531 -21.66 -17.01 -47.87
N PRO A 532 -22.80 -17.32 -48.51
CA PRO A 532 -23.91 -18.00 -47.85
C PRO A 532 -23.49 -19.41 -47.37
N GLY A 533 -23.97 -19.81 -46.19
CA GLY A 533 -23.74 -21.15 -45.62
C GLY A 533 -22.84 -21.22 -44.38
N TYR A 534 -22.25 -20.09 -43.96
CA TYR A 534 -21.38 -20.01 -42.78
C TYR A 534 -22.00 -19.19 -41.65
N ARG A 535 -21.53 -19.39 -40.41
CA ARG A 535 -21.91 -18.58 -39.25
C ARG A 535 -21.14 -17.25 -39.28
N PRO A 536 -21.80 -16.08 -39.40
CA PRO A 536 -21.12 -14.78 -39.59
C PRO A 536 -20.15 -14.41 -38.45
N GLU A 537 -20.47 -14.77 -37.20
CA GLU A 537 -19.66 -14.44 -36.02
C GLU A 537 -18.32 -15.19 -36.02
N ALA A 538 -18.32 -16.47 -36.40
CA ALA A 538 -17.10 -17.27 -36.48
C ALA A 538 -16.19 -16.80 -37.63
N LEU A 539 -16.79 -16.34 -38.74
CA LEU A 539 -16.03 -15.77 -39.86
C LEU A 539 -15.45 -14.40 -39.52
N ARG A 540 -16.12 -13.60 -38.68
CA ARG A 540 -15.58 -12.35 -38.16
C ARG A 540 -14.31 -12.60 -37.35
N GLU A 541 -14.32 -13.56 -36.44
CA GLU A 541 -13.12 -13.93 -35.66
C GLU A 541 -12.01 -14.48 -36.56
N SER A 542 -12.36 -15.30 -37.55
CA SER A 542 -11.41 -15.86 -38.52
C SER A 542 -10.75 -14.76 -39.37
N LEU A 543 -11.52 -13.77 -39.84
CA LEU A 543 -11.00 -12.64 -40.60
C LEU A 543 -10.13 -11.73 -39.72
N ASN A 544 -10.52 -11.49 -38.47
CA ASN A 544 -9.68 -10.75 -37.52
C ASN A 544 -8.33 -11.45 -37.31
N GLY A 545 -8.34 -12.77 -37.14
CA GLY A 545 -7.13 -13.58 -37.05
C GLY A 545 -6.28 -13.54 -38.33
N ALA A 546 -6.91 -13.57 -39.50
CA ALA A 546 -6.21 -13.48 -40.79
C ALA A 546 -5.55 -12.11 -41.00
N LEU A 547 -6.24 -11.02 -40.68
CA LEU A 547 -5.69 -9.66 -40.72
C LEU A 547 -4.53 -9.50 -39.73
N ASN A 548 -4.66 -10.02 -38.51
CA ASN A 548 -3.59 -10.03 -37.51
C ASN A 548 -2.34 -10.78 -38.03
N ARG A 549 -2.51 -11.93 -38.69
CA ARG A 549 -1.41 -12.69 -39.31
C ARG A 549 -0.74 -11.95 -40.45
N PHE A 550 -1.52 -11.29 -41.29
CA PHE A 550 -1.00 -10.51 -42.42
C PHE A 550 -0.16 -9.30 -41.97
N LEU A 551 -0.64 -8.59 -40.95
CA LEU A 551 0.02 -7.40 -40.42
C LEU A 551 1.19 -7.72 -39.47
N ALA A 552 1.17 -8.88 -38.81
CA ALA A 552 2.23 -9.31 -37.89
C ALA A 552 2.71 -10.75 -38.21
N PRO A 553 3.35 -10.97 -39.37
CA PRO A 553 3.76 -12.31 -39.80
C PRO A 553 4.80 -12.96 -38.86
N TRP A 554 5.61 -12.15 -38.17
CA TRP A 554 6.60 -12.63 -37.20
C TRP A 554 5.97 -13.28 -35.96
N ALA A 555 4.70 -12.97 -35.64
CA ALA A 555 4.01 -13.56 -34.51
C ALA A 555 3.47 -14.97 -34.81
N TYR A 556 3.37 -15.35 -36.08
CA TYR A 556 2.66 -16.56 -36.53
C TYR A 556 3.49 -17.50 -37.41
N ASP A 557 4.81 -17.27 -37.50
CA ASP A 557 5.77 -18.19 -38.13
C ASP A 557 5.64 -18.33 -39.67
N ASP A 558 5.07 -17.33 -40.35
CA ASP A 558 4.80 -17.38 -41.81
C ASP A 558 5.97 -16.93 -42.70
N GLY A 559 7.13 -16.59 -42.13
CA GLY A 559 8.37 -16.31 -42.88
C GLY A 559 8.32 -15.12 -43.85
N ALA A 560 7.29 -14.26 -43.77
CA ALA A 560 7.14 -13.12 -44.66
C ALA A 560 8.16 -12.01 -44.38
N GLU A 561 8.60 -11.32 -45.44
CA GLU A 561 9.56 -10.21 -45.32
C GLU A 561 8.94 -8.98 -44.63
N LEU A 562 9.48 -8.63 -43.45
CA LEU A 562 9.10 -7.43 -42.72
C LEU A 562 9.70 -6.16 -43.35
N VAL A 563 8.89 -5.18 -43.75
CA VAL A 563 9.38 -3.88 -44.24
C VAL A 563 9.29 -2.82 -43.13
N ILE A 564 10.40 -2.57 -42.43
CA ILE A 564 10.51 -1.53 -41.40
C ILE A 564 10.49 -0.15 -42.07
N GLY A 565 9.73 0.82 -41.55
CA GLY A 565 9.62 2.17 -42.14
C GLY A 565 8.99 2.19 -43.54
N GLY A 566 8.14 1.21 -43.86
CA GLY A 566 7.39 1.15 -45.11
C GLY A 566 6.00 1.77 -44.99
N SER A 567 5.38 2.06 -46.15
CA SER A 567 3.97 2.42 -46.23
C SER A 567 3.12 1.21 -46.58
N LEU A 568 2.02 1.00 -45.85
CA LEU A 568 1.05 -0.04 -46.15
C LEU A 568 -0.11 0.57 -46.94
N TYR A 569 -0.31 0.09 -48.18
CA TYR A 569 -1.37 0.59 -49.05
C TYR A 569 -2.69 -0.14 -48.79
N ALA A 570 -3.79 0.61 -48.74
CA ALA A 570 -5.13 0.05 -48.56
C ALA A 570 -5.50 -0.96 -49.64
N SER A 571 -4.99 -0.80 -50.87
CA SER A 571 -5.20 -1.74 -51.97
C SER A 571 -4.62 -3.13 -51.70
N GLN A 572 -3.49 -3.23 -50.98
CA GLN A 572 -2.91 -4.50 -50.59
C GLN A 572 -3.79 -5.21 -49.57
N LEU A 573 -4.36 -4.46 -48.62
CA LEU A 573 -5.31 -4.98 -47.63
C LEU A 573 -6.63 -5.41 -48.26
N ILE A 574 -7.19 -4.61 -49.17
CA ILE A 574 -8.42 -4.97 -49.91
C ILE A 574 -8.20 -6.28 -50.66
N ARG A 575 -7.10 -6.39 -51.41
CA ARG A 575 -6.76 -7.61 -52.15
C ARG A 575 -6.61 -8.83 -51.22
N PHE A 576 -5.92 -8.67 -50.08
CA PHE A 576 -5.76 -9.76 -49.12
C PHE A 576 -7.09 -10.25 -48.54
N VAL A 577 -8.02 -9.31 -48.27
CA VAL A 577 -9.36 -9.62 -47.78
C VAL A 577 -10.21 -10.27 -48.88
N GLU A 578 -10.15 -9.80 -50.12
CA GLU A 578 -10.86 -10.41 -51.26
C GLU A 578 -10.38 -11.83 -51.59
N GLU A 579 -9.09 -12.13 -51.40
CA GLU A 579 -8.51 -13.45 -51.68
C GLU A 579 -8.95 -14.52 -50.65
N GLN A 580 -9.63 -14.15 -49.55
CA GLN A 580 -10.11 -15.13 -48.56
C GLN A 580 -11.28 -15.96 -49.10
N PRO A 581 -11.26 -17.30 -48.93
CA PRO A 581 -12.22 -18.20 -49.57
C PRO A 581 -13.67 -18.04 -49.10
N TYR A 582 -13.88 -17.44 -47.92
CA TYR A 582 -15.18 -17.21 -47.30
C TYR A 582 -15.76 -15.82 -47.56
N ILE A 583 -15.04 -14.96 -48.28
CA ILE A 583 -15.47 -13.61 -48.64
C ILE A 583 -16.13 -13.62 -50.03
N ASP A 584 -17.22 -12.86 -50.13
CA ASP A 584 -17.99 -12.69 -51.36
C ASP A 584 -17.80 -11.26 -51.91
N TYR A 585 -17.81 -10.26 -51.04
CA TYR A 585 -17.63 -8.86 -51.40
C TYR A 585 -17.00 -8.05 -50.28
N VAL A 586 -16.15 -7.08 -50.64
CA VAL A 586 -15.52 -6.11 -49.75
C VAL A 586 -16.02 -4.71 -50.12
N SER A 587 -16.50 -3.94 -49.16
CA SER A 587 -16.95 -2.56 -49.38
C SER A 587 -15.82 -1.56 -49.10
N GLN A 588 -16.07 -0.56 -48.26
CA GLN A 588 -15.09 0.45 -47.86
C GLN A 588 -14.18 -0.07 -46.74
N ILE A 589 -12.90 0.30 -46.85
CA ILE A 589 -11.90 0.14 -45.80
C ILE A 589 -11.55 1.51 -45.21
N LYS A 590 -11.46 1.60 -43.89
CA LYS A 590 -10.96 2.75 -43.14
C LYS A 590 -9.78 2.28 -42.30
N LEU A 591 -8.71 3.06 -42.30
CA LEU A 591 -7.46 2.79 -41.62
C LEU A 591 -7.30 3.79 -40.49
N PHE A 592 -7.05 3.28 -39.29
CA PHE A 592 -6.83 4.07 -38.09
C PHE A 592 -5.49 3.72 -37.47
N ARG A 593 -4.69 4.72 -37.11
CA ARG A 593 -3.36 4.53 -36.52
C ARG A 593 -3.35 5.06 -35.09
N SER A 594 -2.63 4.37 -34.21
CA SER A 594 -2.44 4.82 -32.82
C SER A 594 -0.98 4.63 -32.40
N ASP A 595 -0.41 5.66 -31.77
CA ASP A 595 0.92 5.60 -31.15
C ASP A 595 0.86 4.91 -29.77
N ASP A 596 -0.24 5.15 -29.03
CA ASP A 596 -0.40 4.71 -27.63
C ASP A 596 -1.26 3.43 -27.53
N GLY A 597 -2.00 3.10 -28.59
CA GLY A 597 -3.03 2.07 -28.70
C GLY A 597 -4.38 2.38 -28.09
N GLU A 598 -4.53 3.54 -27.46
CA GLU A 598 -5.80 4.04 -26.91
C GLU A 598 -6.48 5.01 -27.87
N ASN A 599 -5.75 6.02 -28.34
CA ASN A 599 -6.27 7.05 -29.25
C ASN A 599 -5.98 6.70 -30.71
N TYR A 600 -7.01 6.43 -31.49
CA TYR A 600 -6.89 6.05 -32.89
C TYR A 600 -7.20 7.22 -33.82
N GLU A 601 -6.19 7.69 -34.56
CA GLU A 601 -6.32 8.72 -35.59
C GLU A 601 -6.80 8.10 -36.91
N TYR A 602 -7.87 8.64 -37.48
CA TYR A 602 -8.32 8.25 -38.82
C TYR A 602 -7.39 8.80 -39.91
N ILE A 603 -6.89 7.93 -40.77
CA ILE A 603 -6.04 8.32 -41.89
C ILE A 603 -6.93 8.65 -43.08
N GLN A 604 -6.83 9.90 -43.56
CA GLN A 604 -7.54 10.36 -44.74
C GLN A 604 -6.82 9.93 -46.03
N PRO A 605 -7.56 9.50 -47.07
CA PRO A 605 -6.99 9.23 -48.39
C PRO A 605 -6.31 10.48 -48.98
N GLN A 606 -5.10 10.33 -49.50
CA GLN A 606 -4.34 11.41 -50.15
C GLN A 606 -4.35 11.24 -51.68
N ALA A 607 -3.95 12.31 -52.41
CA ALA A 607 -3.90 12.31 -53.87
C ALA A 607 -2.97 11.23 -54.46
N ASP A 608 -1.90 10.89 -53.74
CA ASP A 608 -0.91 9.87 -54.13
C ASP A 608 -1.33 8.43 -53.75
N GLY A 609 -2.54 8.26 -53.20
CA GLY A 609 -3.12 6.97 -52.83
C GLY A 609 -3.57 6.89 -51.38
N TYR A 610 -4.28 5.80 -51.04
CA TYR A 610 -4.69 5.53 -49.67
C TYR A 610 -3.68 4.59 -49.00
N ALA A 611 -2.79 5.14 -48.17
CA ALA A 611 -1.75 4.39 -47.48
C ALA A 611 -1.55 4.88 -46.04
N VAL A 612 -1.17 3.96 -45.15
CA VAL A 612 -0.66 4.29 -43.81
C VAL A 612 0.86 4.31 -43.88
N THR A 613 1.46 5.41 -43.45
CA THR A 613 2.91 5.54 -43.30
C THR A 613 3.25 5.74 -41.84
N VAL A 614 4.30 5.06 -41.40
CA VAL A 614 4.89 5.20 -40.06
C VAL A 614 5.36 6.64 -39.86
N GLN A 615 5.10 7.25 -38.70
CA GLN A 615 5.56 8.62 -38.43
C GLN A 615 7.06 8.69 -38.18
N ARG A 616 7.63 7.63 -37.59
CA ARG A 616 9.03 7.58 -37.15
C ARG A 616 9.89 6.68 -38.07
N PRO A 617 11.16 7.05 -38.34
CA PRO A 617 12.06 6.21 -39.15
C PRO A 617 12.33 4.81 -38.57
N ASN A 618 12.25 4.68 -37.24
CA ASN A 618 12.41 3.43 -36.50
C ASN A 618 11.07 2.70 -36.23
N GLY A 619 9.97 3.19 -36.80
CA GLY A 619 8.66 2.63 -36.51
C GLY A 619 8.25 1.47 -37.42
N ILE A 620 7.37 0.63 -36.90
CA ILE A 620 6.82 -0.56 -37.55
C ILE A 620 5.31 -0.56 -37.32
N LEU A 621 4.55 -0.73 -38.40
CA LEU A 621 3.10 -0.91 -38.30
C LEU A 621 2.81 -2.32 -37.78
N VAL A 622 2.02 -2.41 -36.72
CA VAL A 622 1.56 -3.68 -36.13
C VAL A 622 0.04 -3.74 -36.10
N ALA A 623 -0.53 -4.95 -36.10
CA ALA A 623 -1.97 -5.12 -35.98
C ALA A 623 -2.47 -4.64 -34.61
N ALA A 624 -3.58 -3.88 -34.59
CA ALA A 624 -4.38 -3.79 -33.38
C ALA A 624 -4.97 -5.17 -33.04
N ARG A 625 -5.06 -5.53 -31.75
CA ARG A 625 -5.55 -6.86 -31.32
C ARG A 625 -6.95 -7.18 -31.87
N THR A 626 -7.78 -6.15 -32.03
CA THR A 626 -9.12 -6.24 -32.58
C THR A 626 -9.33 -5.22 -33.70
N HIS A 627 -9.81 -5.71 -34.83
CA HIS A 627 -10.25 -4.92 -35.97
C HIS A 627 -11.78 -4.79 -35.97
N GLU A 628 -12.29 -3.73 -36.61
CA GLU A 628 -13.72 -3.54 -36.79
C GLU A 628 -14.16 -4.16 -38.11
N ILE A 629 -15.07 -5.12 -38.03
CA ILE A 629 -15.56 -5.84 -39.20
C ILE A 629 -17.08 -5.67 -39.19
N ASP A 630 -17.57 -4.85 -40.12
CA ASP A 630 -18.98 -4.56 -40.28
C ASP A 630 -19.58 -5.55 -41.30
N ILE A 631 -20.58 -6.34 -40.87
CA ILE A 631 -21.20 -7.37 -41.71
C ILE A 631 -22.37 -6.74 -42.48
N LEU A 632 -22.27 -6.74 -43.80
CA LEU A 632 -23.30 -6.17 -44.67
C LEU A 632 -24.40 -7.21 -44.93
N ALA A 633 -25.66 -6.86 -44.62
CA ALA A 633 -26.83 -7.68 -44.89
C ALA A 633 -27.70 -7.04 -45.99
N GLY A 634 -27.81 -7.71 -47.15
CA GLY A 634 -28.73 -7.33 -48.23
C GLY A 634 -28.13 -7.38 -49.64
N ASP A 635 -29.02 -7.38 -50.66
CA ASP A 635 -28.69 -7.29 -52.09
C ASP A 635 -28.59 -5.84 -52.61
N ALA A 636 -28.58 -4.85 -51.71
CA ALA A 636 -28.45 -3.46 -52.10
C ALA A 636 -27.00 -3.14 -52.47
N VAL A 637 -26.74 -3.13 -53.78
CA VAL A 637 -25.54 -2.60 -54.45
C VAL A 637 -25.44 -1.07 -54.36
N GLU A 638 -26.28 -0.41 -53.56
CA GLU A 638 -26.12 1.02 -53.31
C GLU A 638 -24.94 1.26 -52.39
N GLU A 639 -24.10 2.23 -52.73
CA GLU A 639 -23.01 2.77 -51.92
C GLU A 639 -23.43 3.01 -50.46
N GLN A 640 -23.46 1.97 -49.63
CA GLN A 640 -23.50 2.10 -48.18
C GLN A 640 -22.11 2.53 -47.76
N ARG A 641 -21.83 3.82 -47.98
CA ARG A 641 -20.71 4.51 -47.38
C ARG A 641 -20.79 4.22 -45.89
N LEU A 642 -19.67 3.86 -45.26
CA LEU A 642 -19.53 3.78 -43.80
C LEU A 642 -19.62 5.19 -43.20
N SER A 643 -20.71 5.91 -43.50
CA SER A 643 -20.99 7.30 -43.18
C SER A 643 -22.48 7.42 -42.88
N GLY A 644 -22.81 7.86 -41.67
CA GLY A 644 -24.18 8.01 -41.18
C GLY A 644 -24.25 7.75 -39.68
N ILE A 645 -25.25 8.34 -39.01
CA ILE A 645 -25.40 8.30 -37.54
C ILE A 645 -25.44 6.87 -36.98
N ASN A 646 -26.01 5.92 -37.73
CA ASN A 646 -26.11 4.52 -37.34
C ASN A 646 -24.77 3.75 -37.38
N PHE A 647 -23.71 4.35 -37.93
CA PHE A 647 -22.38 3.74 -38.08
C PHE A 647 -21.28 4.48 -37.32
N MET A 648 -21.61 5.59 -36.63
CA MET A 648 -20.66 6.38 -35.84
C MET A 648 -20.43 5.74 -34.47
N LYS A 649 -19.17 5.55 -34.08
CA LYS A 649 -18.79 5.10 -32.74
C LYS A 649 -17.97 6.14 -32.01
N ILE A 650 -18.30 6.34 -30.73
CA ILE A 650 -17.69 7.35 -29.85
C ILE A 650 -16.15 7.25 -29.83
N GLU A 651 -15.60 6.03 -29.83
CA GLU A 651 -14.15 5.80 -29.70
C GLU A 651 -13.33 6.01 -30.99
N LEU A 652 -13.98 6.15 -32.16
CA LEU A 652 -13.29 6.17 -33.46
C LEU A 652 -13.72 7.32 -34.37
N ASP A 653 -14.97 7.77 -34.27
CA ASP A 653 -15.56 8.76 -35.16
C ASP A 653 -15.79 10.13 -34.47
N PHE A 654 -15.50 10.26 -33.17
CA PHE A 654 -15.66 11.50 -32.40
C PHE A 654 -14.36 11.89 -31.70
N GLU A 655 -13.91 13.14 -31.90
CA GLU A 655 -12.91 13.78 -31.05
C GLU A 655 -13.62 14.33 -29.81
N VAL A 656 -13.35 13.76 -28.63
CA VAL A 656 -13.80 14.34 -27.36
C VAL A 656 -12.75 15.38 -26.94
N GLY A 657 -13.04 16.64 -27.27
CA GLY A 657 -12.24 17.80 -26.86
C GLY A 657 -12.48 18.25 -25.42
#